data_AF-U1R5N4-F1
#
_entry.id   AF-U1R5N4-F1
#
_cell.length_a   1.000
_cell.length_b   1.000
_cell.length_c   1.000
_cell.angle_alpha   90.00
_cell.angle_beta   90.00
_cell.angle_gamma   90.00
#
_symmetry.space_group_name_H-M   'P 1'
#
loop_
_entity.id
_entity.type
_entity.pdbx_description
1 polymer ?
#
loop_
_entity_poly.entity_id
_entity_poly.type
_entity_poly.pdbx_seq_one_letter_code
_entity_poly.pdbx_strand_id
1 'polypeptide(L)'
;RSDRTTETRVQWSDRYRVRIRDTGVYDPSPPGPAGRTDPTFRRGGAHDGQNLAPAARRAVPSPAAVDRITLRAVDHGDDTRSRRVRGETPPGVGDWLRRDLAGLRERVRNLSVRVDGGALAAGHLTPTDALLAELADRRTALIDAHPPYDGIADRLRAAVRAVYLRAVTDRLRERREAAATADTVRRALVDAVPVSGQQLRAATRAAATDAAPPPRAVVEGPGGAFRLVPDAAPSYLTLGPVSGRVSGDLPNDTTVTPLAARNVNAVTVPFADAGDELAGWLTSDTQTTTLGTAGRALAATNRTLTAPSLPTDTDRTALVSDRARLRRAVTPGVTRVEREVRSLLWRRLDVSRSDARQIVTAANAGRGLGTRAAAAANGSYATTVAAAAGRRHDLSVSARDELAVRLRVALRETVDERVTVPADPVAAAVDGRRRLVDRVITTAAAEETERASQRLRSRLLPETFGTVLAGLPVAPVPGYWYATANLWYVAVRGEHPSFTVTARRPGSNHTRLRYTRRNATVRIDTDGDGDDELVGHNRPIRFRTQTAAVAVVPAGRNGVGDVDGNADERSPGWACPEGVACVAVPNETNATRVVTPRRRATTTRSSPTGGRPPATTVVSAPRPGGSRRPVRSFHRRHLRVSTRRTAPD
;
A
#
# COMPACT_ATOMS: atom_id res chain seq x y z
N ARG A 1 43.94 32.71 106.41
CA ARG A 1 43.29 33.14 105.15
C ARG A 1 42.85 31.89 104.41
N SER A 2 41.57 31.77 104.10
CA SER A 2 41.04 30.81 103.14
C SER A 2 39.97 31.54 102.33
N ASP A 3 40.23 31.73 101.04
CA ASP A 3 39.32 32.47 100.18
C ASP A 3 38.07 31.63 99.90
N ARG A 4 36.92 32.13 100.35
CA ARG A 4 35.63 31.43 100.22
C ARG A 4 34.87 31.95 99.00
N THR A 5 35.32 31.52 97.82
CA THR A 5 34.64 31.83 96.56
C THR A 5 33.19 31.36 96.61
N THR A 6 32.25 32.29 96.47
CA THR A 6 30.81 32.00 96.45
C THR A 6 30.32 32.08 95.01
N GLU A 7 30.11 30.93 94.35
CA GLU A 7 29.61 30.86 92.99
C GLU A 7 28.09 31.09 92.98
N THR A 8 27.62 32.26 92.55
CA THR A 8 26.20 32.55 92.35
C THR A 8 25.79 32.21 90.93
N ARG A 9 25.03 31.12 90.73
CA ARG A 9 24.41 30.81 89.44
C ARG A 9 23.05 31.48 89.32
N VAL A 10 22.94 32.37 88.35
CA VAL A 10 21.66 32.88 87.86
C VAL A 10 21.18 31.96 86.75
N GLN A 11 19.99 31.40 86.88
CA GLN A 11 19.34 30.60 85.84
C GLN A 11 18.08 31.33 85.38
N TRP A 12 18.01 31.66 84.09
CA TRP A 12 16.77 32.06 83.42
C TRP A 12 16.28 30.92 82.52
N SER A 13 15.00 30.97 82.16
CA SER A 13 14.37 29.97 81.29
C SER A 13 13.41 30.64 80.32
N ASP A 14 13.76 30.61 79.04
CA ASP A 14 12.93 31.18 77.98
C ASP A 14 11.95 30.12 77.45
N ARG A 15 10.72 30.54 77.14
CA ARG A 15 9.68 29.65 76.59
C ARG A 15 9.30 30.09 75.18
N TYR A 16 9.64 29.25 74.21
CA TYR A 16 9.34 29.48 72.79
C TYR A 16 8.09 28.73 72.35
N ARG A 17 7.26 29.37 71.51
CA ARG A 17 6.10 28.73 70.89
C ARG A 17 6.33 28.57 69.38
N VAL A 18 6.89 27.42 68.99
CA VAL A 18 7.12 27.11 67.58
C VAL A 18 5.84 26.58 66.93
N ARG A 19 5.46 27.12 65.77
CA ARG A 19 4.34 26.63 64.94
C ARG A 19 4.89 25.94 63.70
N ILE A 20 4.78 24.61 63.65
CA ILE A 20 5.14 23.83 62.46
C ILE A 20 3.93 23.75 61.52
N ARG A 21 4.17 23.99 60.23
CA ARG A 21 3.19 23.81 59.16
C ARG A 21 3.76 22.85 58.12
N ASP A 22 3.14 21.69 57.97
CA ASP A 22 3.41 20.76 56.86
C ASP A 22 2.44 21.03 55.69
N THR A 23 2.94 21.00 54.46
CA THR A 23 2.14 21.20 53.24
C THR A 23 2.60 20.26 52.14
N GLY A 24 1.81 19.22 51.86
CA GLY A 24 2.02 18.34 50.73
C GLY A 24 1.44 18.89 49.44
N VAL A 25 2.29 19.16 48.44
CA VAL A 25 1.87 19.45 47.05
C VAL A 25 2.11 18.20 46.20
N TYR A 26 1.08 17.78 45.45
CA TYR A 26 1.25 16.75 44.43
C TYR A 26 1.92 17.38 43.21
N ASP A 27 3.18 17.00 42.96
CA ASP A 27 3.93 17.33 41.75
C ASP A 27 3.89 16.15 40.75
N PRO A 28 2.96 16.16 39.77
CA PRO A 28 2.80 15.11 38.78
C PRO A 28 3.90 15.14 37.71
N SER A 29 4.99 14.41 37.96
CA SER A 29 5.95 14.02 36.90
C SER A 29 5.51 12.73 36.19
N PRO A 30 5.43 12.66 34.84
CA PRO A 30 4.85 13.59 33.87
C PRO A 30 3.58 13.00 33.19
N PRO A 31 3.60 12.60 31.90
CA PRO A 31 2.80 13.18 30.81
C PRO A 31 1.29 12.91 30.86
N GLY A 32 0.49 13.86 30.34
CA GLY A 32 -0.97 13.73 30.16
C GLY A 32 -1.65 15.10 30.10
N PRO A 33 -2.97 15.19 29.88
CA PRO A 33 -3.69 16.46 30.00
C PRO A 33 -3.65 16.98 31.45
N ALA A 34 -3.47 18.28 31.61
CA ALA A 34 -3.47 18.91 32.92
C ALA A 34 -4.83 18.78 33.62
N GLY A 35 -4.83 18.71 34.95
CA GLY A 35 -6.04 18.59 35.75
C GLY A 35 -5.73 18.29 37.21
N ARG A 36 -6.62 18.71 38.10
CA ARG A 36 -6.60 18.32 39.52
C ARG A 36 -7.11 16.89 39.66
N THR A 37 -6.71 16.23 40.74
CA THR A 37 -7.20 14.91 41.14
C THR A 37 -7.99 15.03 42.43
N ASP A 38 -9.15 14.40 42.51
CA ASP A 38 -9.93 14.34 43.74
C ASP A 38 -10.52 12.93 43.90
N PRO A 39 -10.21 12.17 44.96
CA PRO A 39 -9.25 12.48 46.02
C PRO A 39 -7.78 12.30 45.61
N THR A 40 -6.90 13.25 45.99
CA THR A 40 -5.44 13.11 45.79
C THR A 40 -4.74 12.33 46.91
N PHE A 41 -4.97 12.70 48.17
CA PHE A 41 -4.25 12.17 49.35
C PHE A 41 -5.12 11.29 50.26
N ARG A 42 -6.32 10.89 49.80
CA ARG A 42 -7.25 10.02 50.51
C ARG A 42 -7.58 8.80 49.63
N ARG A 43 -8.06 7.72 50.25
CA ARG A 43 -8.62 6.58 49.51
C ARG A 43 -9.87 7.01 48.74
N GLY A 44 -10.09 6.41 47.58
CA GLY A 44 -11.32 6.56 46.80
C GLY A 44 -11.05 6.89 45.33
N GLY A 45 -12.11 7.32 44.65
CA GLY A 45 -12.15 7.57 43.21
C GLY A 45 -12.04 6.31 42.36
N ALA A 46 -11.59 6.44 41.12
CA ALA A 46 -11.58 5.34 40.17
C ALA A 46 -10.72 4.18 40.72
N HIS A 47 -11.28 2.96 40.67
CA HIS A 47 -10.67 1.75 41.25
C HIS A 47 -10.57 1.75 42.79
N ASP A 48 -11.21 2.68 43.51
CA ASP A 48 -11.18 2.81 44.98
C ASP A 48 -9.74 2.74 45.55
N GLY A 49 -8.82 3.40 44.83
CA GLY A 49 -7.39 3.30 45.09
C GLY A 49 -6.98 4.00 46.38
N GLN A 50 -5.83 3.63 46.93
CA GLN A 50 -5.23 4.34 48.07
C GLN A 50 -4.70 5.75 47.69
N ASN A 51 -4.66 6.07 46.40
CA ASN A 51 -4.07 7.29 45.83
C ASN A 51 -2.70 7.61 46.47
N LEU A 52 -2.43 8.86 46.82
CA LEU A 52 -1.19 9.25 47.50
C LEU A 52 -1.29 9.17 49.04
N ALA A 53 -2.33 8.56 49.62
CA ALA A 53 -2.49 8.48 51.07
C ALA A 53 -1.31 7.77 51.79
N PRO A 54 -0.71 6.67 51.26
CA PRO A 54 0.49 6.07 51.86
C PRO A 54 1.71 6.99 51.78
N ALA A 55 1.86 7.72 50.67
CA ALA A 55 2.94 8.68 50.49
C ALA A 55 2.81 9.87 51.44
N ALA A 56 1.60 10.39 51.65
CA ALA A 56 1.31 11.43 52.62
C ALA A 56 1.68 10.98 54.04
N ARG A 57 1.28 9.77 54.46
CA ARG A 57 1.68 9.21 55.77
C ARG A 57 3.20 9.07 55.93
N ARG A 58 3.93 8.71 54.87
CA ARG A 58 5.41 8.65 54.87
C ARG A 58 6.11 10.01 54.78
N ALA A 59 5.38 11.07 54.42
CA ALA A 59 5.91 12.43 54.34
C ALA A 59 5.95 13.11 55.71
N VAL A 60 4.98 12.80 56.59
CA VAL A 60 4.90 13.31 57.96
C VAL A 60 6.25 13.11 58.68
N PRO A 61 6.85 14.15 59.28
CA PRO A 61 8.09 14.03 60.03
C PRO A 61 7.89 13.19 61.31
N SER A 62 8.90 12.40 61.69
CA SER A 62 8.90 11.70 62.98
C SER A 62 9.04 12.69 64.14
N PRO A 63 8.66 12.32 65.38
CA PRO A 63 8.83 13.18 66.56
C PRO A 63 10.26 13.74 66.71
N ALA A 64 11.28 12.87 66.65
CA ALA A 64 12.68 13.29 66.68
C ALA A 64 13.13 14.14 65.46
N ALA A 65 12.37 14.20 64.37
CA ALA A 65 12.58 15.16 63.29
C ALA A 65 11.89 16.51 63.59
N VAL A 66 10.69 16.47 64.16
CA VAL A 66 9.98 17.64 64.70
C VAL A 66 10.82 18.36 65.75
N ASP A 67 11.35 17.66 66.75
CA ASP A 67 12.16 18.25 67.82
C ASP A 67 13.41 18.98 67.27
N ARG A 68 14.08 18.38 66.29
CA ARG A 68 15.23 18.98 65.59
C ARG A 68 14.87 20.11 64.62
N ILE A 69 13.60 20.27 64.27
CA ILE A 69 13.11 21.46 63.54
C ILE A 69 12.79 22.55 64.57
N THR A 70 12.09 22.21 65.66
CA THR A 70 11.77 23.11 66.78
C THR A 70 13.01 23.76 67.38
N LEU A 71 14.03 22.98 67.74
CA LEU A 71 15.27 23.52 68.32
C LEU A 71 15.98 24.50 67.36
N ARG A 72 16.16 24.11 66.08
CA ARG A 72 16.75 25.01 65.08
C ARG A 72 15.91 26.24 64.77
N ALA A 73 14.58 26.15 64.89
CA ALA A 73 13.71 27.31 64.74
C ALA A 73 13.87 28.32 65.88
N VAL A 74 14.19 27.84 67.09
CA VAL A 74 14.56 28.70 68.24
C VAL A 74 15.97 29.28 68.04
N ASP A 75 16.95 28.45 67.67
CA ASP A 75 18.35 28.87 67.56
C ASP A 75 18.63 29.79 66.35
N HIS A 76 17.86 29.68 65.26
CA HIS A 76 18.19 30.28 63.95
C HIS A 76 17.02 30.96 63.24
N GLY A 77 15.82 31.02 63.82
CA GLY A 77 14.61 31.51 63.16
C GLY A 77 14.04 30.52 62.14
N ASP A 78 13.16 31.00 61.24
CA ASP A 78 12.36 30.15 60.36
C ASP A 78 13.17 29.13 59.51
N ASP A 79 13.05 27.83 59.81
CA ASP A 79 13.61 26.73 59.01
C ASP A 79 12.57 26.16 58.03
N THR A 80 12.91 26.13 56.74
CA THR A 80 12.06 25.53 55.69
C THR A 80 12.72 24.28 55.11
N ARG A 81 12.00 23.14 55.16
CA ARG A 81 12.48 21.85 54.68
C ARG A 81 11.53 21.23 53.65
N SER A 82 12.04 20.95 52.46
CA SER A 82 11.32 20.21 51.43
C SER A 82 11.77 18.75 51.34
N ARG A 83 10.84 17.80 51.37
CA ARG A 83 11.11 16.37 51.12
C ARG A 83 10.23 15.87 49.98
N ARG A 84 10.82 15.24 48.97
CA ARG A 84 10.06 14.52 47.93
C ARG A 84 9.83 13.08 48.37
N VAL A 85 8.56 12.64 48.34
CA VAL A 85 8.13 11.27 48.62
C VAL A 85 7.46 10.71 47.38
N ARG A 86 7.92 9.55 46.90
CA ARG A 86 7.32 8.86 45.76
C ARG A 86 6.11 8.05 46.22
N GLY A 87 4.98 8.19 45.50
CA GLY A 87 3.83 7.30 45.63
C GLY A 87 4.12 5.93 45.02
N GLU A 88 3.52 4.88 45.59
CA GLU A 88 3.52 3.55 44.97
C GLU A 88 2.30 3.41 44.04
N THR A 89 2.47 2.62 42.98
CA THR A 89 1.35 2.22 42.13
C THR A 89 0.41 1.32 42.94
N PRO A 90 -0.89 1.64 43.08
CA PRO A 90 -1.80 0.79 43.83
C PRO A 90 -1.95 -0.60 43.17
N PRO A 91 -2.14 -1.69 43.95
CA PRO A 91 -2.42 -3.01 43.40
C PRO A 91 -3.63 -3.01 42.46
N GLY A 92 -3.61 -3.85 41.41
CA GLY A 92 -4.69 -3.96 40.43
C GLY A 92 -4.76 -2.86 39.36
N VAL A 93 -4.27 -1.65 39.64
CA VAL A 93 -4.32 -0.51 38.69
C VAL A 93 -3.65 -0.85 37.35
N GLY A 94 -2.56 -1.62 37.35
CA GLY A 94 -1.92 -2.09 36.11
C GLY A 94 -2.82 -2.97 35.24
N ASP A 95 -3.62 -3.85 35.83
CA ASP A 95 -4.56 -4.72 35.10
C ASP A 95 -5.83 -4.00 34.65
N TRP A 96 -6.26 -3.00 35.41
CA TRP A 96 -7.33 -2.11 34.99
C TRP A 96 -6.88 -1.23 33.80
N LEU A 97 -5.70 -0.60 33.87
CA LEU A 97 -5.12 0.18 32.77
C LEU A 97 -4.85 -0.69 31.52
N ARG A 98 -4.39 -1.94 31.67
CA ARG A 98 -4.23 -2.87 30.53
C ARG A 98 -5.55 -3.17 29.84
N ARG A 99 -6.64 -3.44 30.58
CA ARG A 99 -7.98 -3.67 30.02
C ARG A 99 -8.54 -2.43 29.33
N ASP A 100 -8.40 -1.27 29.96
CA ASP A 100 -8.83 0.01 29.38
C ASP A 100 -8.10 0.30 28.05
N LEU A 101 -6.78 0.13 28.04
CA LEU A 101 -5.94 0.34 26.86
C LEU A 101 -6.24 -0.67 25.74
N ALA A 102 -6.54 -1.93 26.06
CA ALA A 102 -6.99 -2.91 25.07
C ALA A 102 -8.31 -2.46 24.40
N GLY A 103 -9.26 -1.96 25.20
CA GLY A 103 -10.51 -1.38 24.69
C GLY A 103 -10.28 -0.15 23.81
N LEU A 104 -9.40 0.78 24.22
CA LEU A 104 -9.04 1.94 23.38
C LEU A 104 -8.35 1.51 22.07
N ARG A 105 -7.45 0.52 22.14
CA ARG A 105 -6.73 0.03 20.96
C ARG A 105 -7.67 -0.55 19.92
N GLU A 106 -8.69 -1.33 20.31
CA GLU A 106 -9.67 -1.82 19.34
C GLU A 106 -10.59 -0.71 18.81
N ARG A 107 -10.96 0.31 19.61
CA ARG A 107 -11.66 1.51 19.11
C ARG A 107 -10.83 2.25 18.05
N VAL A 108 -9.56 2.51 18.33
CA VAL A 108 -8.62 3.19 17.41
C VAL A 108 -8.35 2.36 16.16
N ARG A 109 -8.24 1.04 16.29
CA ARG A 109 -8.06 0.11 15.17
C ARG A 109 -9.26 0.07 14.22
N ASN A 110 -10.47 0.29 14.74
CA ASN A 110 -11.71 0.31 13.96
C ASN A 110 -12.06 1.71 13.42
N LEU A 111 -11.20 2.72 13.61
CA LEU A 111 -11.31 3.98 12.88
C LEU A 111 -11.11 3.73 11.39
N SER A 112 -12.03 4.24 10.59
CA SER A 112 -12.01 4.15 9.14
C SER A 112 -12.41 5.50 8.56
N VAL A 113 -11.81 5.83 7.42
CA VAL A 113 -12.02 7.07 6.69
C VAL A 113 -12.44 6.73 5.27
N ARG A 114 -13.28 7.58 4.67
CA ARG A 114 -13.56 7.52 3.23
C ARG A 114 -12.67 8.55 2.55
N VAL A 115 -12.01 8.13 1.47
CA VAL A 115 -11.18 8.99 0.63
C VAL A 115 -11.77 8.92 -0.77
N ASP A 116 -11.91 10.08 -1.42
CA ASP A 116 -12.37 10.13 -2.81
C ASP A 116 -11.34 9.48 -3.75
N GLY A 117 -11.82 8.73 -4.74
CA GLY A 117 -10.97 8.02 -5.69
C GLY A 117 -10.18 8.96 -6.61
N GLY A 118 -10.79 10.09 -7.01
CA GLY A 118 -10.15 11.12 -7.82
C GLY A 118 -9.05 11.85 -7.04
N ALA A 119 -9.33 12.29 -5.82
CA ALA A 119 -8.37 12.93 -4.92
C ALA A 119 -7.18 12.00 -4.57
N LEU A 120 -7.44 10.70 -4.43
CA LEU A 120 -6.43 9.67 -4.23
C LEU A 120 -5.56 9.48 -5.49
N ALA A 121 -6.17 9.40 -6.66
CA ALA A 121 -5.47 9.25 -7.94
C ALA A 121 -4.64 10.50 -8.31
N ALA A 122 -5.13 11.69 -7.96
CA ALA A 122 -4.42 12.96 -8.12
C ALA A 122 -3.33 13.19 -7.05
N GLY A 123 -3.22 12.31 -6.03
CA GLY A 123 -2.26 12.44 -4.94
C GLY A 123 -2.53 13.62 -3.98
N HIS A 124 -3.74 14.19 -4.01
CA HIS A 124 -4.12 15.34 -3.18
C HIS A 124 -4.43 14.96 -1.73
N LEU A 125 -4.93 13.74 -1.50
CA LEU A 125 -5.25 13.23 -0.16
C LEU A 125 -4.90 11.75 -0.06
N THR A 126 -4.02 11.37 0.88
CA THR A 126 -3.74 9.95 1.15
C THR A 126 -4.63 9.43 2.30
N PRO A 127 -4.88 8.11 2.38
CA PRO A 127 -5.61 7.52 3.51
C PRO A 127 -4.89 7.70 4.85
N THR A 128 -3.55 7.82 4.83
CA THR A 128 -2.77 8.13 6.03
C THR A 128 -3.06 9.54 6.55
N ASP A 129 -3.27 10.51 5.66
CA ASP A 129 -3.55 11.90 6.02
C ASP A 129 -4.95 12.06 6.57
N ALA A 130 -5.93 11.45 5.91
CA ALA A 130 -7.30 11.38 6.41
C ALA A 130 -7.37 10.69 7.79
N LEU A 131 -6.63 9.60 8.02
CA LEU A 131 -6.53 8.96 9.33
C LEU A 131 -5.83 9.82 10.39
N LEU A 132 -4.82 10.61 10.00
CA LEU A 132 -4.14 11.55 10.91
C LEU A 132 -5.07 12.70 11.34
N ALA A 133 -5.88 13.22 10.43
CA ALA A 133 -6.91 14.21 10.72
C ALA A 133 -8.00 13.65 11.64
N GLU A 134 -8.59 12.51 11.27
CA GLU A 134 -9.63 11.82 12.06
C GLU A 134 -9.16 11.50 13.50
N LEU A 135 -7.89 11.12 13.67
CA LEU A 135 -7.28 10.90 14.99
C LEU A 135 -7.00 12.18 15.77
N ALA A 136 -6.76 13.30 15.09
CA ALA A 136 -6.60 14.61 15.73
C ALA A 136 -7.96 15.12 16.24
N ASP A 137 -9.00 15.03 15.42
CA ASP A 137 -10.36 15.50 15.75
C ASP A 137 -10.95 14.68 16.90
N ARG A 138 -10.83 13.34 16.84
CA ARG A 138 -11.29 12.46 17.93
C ARG A 138 -10.36 12.42 19.14
N ARG A 139 -9.21 13.12 19.14
CA ARG A 139 -8.16 12.98 20.17
C ARG A 139 -8.71 13.19 21.58
N THR A 140 -9.49 14.24 21.80
CA THR A 140 -10.02 14.58 23.13
C THR A 140 -10.99 13.49 23.64
N ALA A 141 -11.92 13.04 22.80
CA ALA A 141 -12.87 11.98 23.13
C ALA A 141 -12.18 10.61 23.34
N LEU A 142 -11.11 10.32 22.60
CA LEU A 142 -10.33 9.08 22.77
C LEU A 142 -9.45 9.10 24.04
N ILE A 143 -8.95 10.28 24.43
CA ILE A 143 -8.24 10.48 25.71
C ILE A 143 -9.20 10.38 26.90
N ASP A 144 -10.45 10.87 26.77
CA ASP A 144 -11.52 10.69 27.77
C ASP A 144 -11.18 11.33 29.14
N ALA A 145 -10.48 12.47 29.09
CA ALA A 145 -10.02 13.22 30.25
C ALA A 145 -11.10 14.16 30.78
N HIS A 146 -11.54 13.91 32.01
CA HIS A 146 -12.56 14.68 32.70
C HIS A 146 -11.99 15.27 34.00
N PRO A 147 -11.33 16.46 33.95
CA PRO A 147 -10.85 17.13 35.15
C PRO A 147 -12.00 17.79 35.93
N PRO A 148 -12.04 17.72 37.28
CA PRO A 148 -11.09 17.03 38.15
C PRO A 148 -11.18 15.51 38.02
N TYR A 149 -10.04 14.86 37.85
CA TYR A 149 -9.93 13.42 37.67
C TYR A 149 -10.35 12.68 38.94
N ASP A 150 -11.07 11.58 38.76
CA ASP A 150 -11.56 10.72 39.83
C ASP A 150 -10.40 9.90 40.45
N GLY A 151 -9.67 10.52 41.36
CA GLY A 151 -8.44 10.00 41.94
C GLY A 151 -7.23 9.91 40.99
N ILE A 152 -6.12 9.36 41.51
CA ILE A 152 -4.85 9.21 40.78
C ILE A 152 -4.97 8.18 39.65
N ALA A 153 -5.79 7.15 39.83
CA ALA A 153 -5.96 6.09 38.83
C ALA A 153 -6.60 6.61 37.53
N ASP A 154 -7.64 7.45 37.61
CA ASP A 154 -8.25 8.02 36.41
C ASP A 154 -7.31 8.99 35.67
N ARG A 155 -6.54 9.79 36.42
CA ARG A 155 -5.47 10.61 35.81
C ARG A 155 -4.42 9.76 35.10
N LEU A 156 -4.04 8.62 35.66
CA LEU A 156 -3.14 7.66 35.01
C LEU A 156 -3.77 7.02 33.77
N ARG A 157 -5.09 6.77 33.77
CA ARG A 157 -5.84 6.31 32.59
C ARG A 157 -5.74 7.31 31.44
N ALA A 158 -6.12 8.57 31.68
CA ALA A 158 -6.01 9.65 30.70
C ALA A 158 -4.57 9.84 30.18
N ALA A 159 -3.57 9.77 31.07
CA ALA A 159 -2.15 9.82 30.72
C ALA A 159 -1.73 8.67 29.78
N VAL A 160 -2.05 7.41 30.14
CA VAL A 160 -1.73 6.22 29.33
C VAL A 160 -2.41 6.27 27.96
N ARG A 161 -3.70 6.67 27.91
CA ARG A 161 -4.43 6.88 26.65
C ARG A 161 -3.76 7.95 25.77
N ALA A 162 -3.36 9.08 26.35
CA ALA A 162 -2.69 10.16 25.62
C ALA A 162 -1.30 9.76 25.07
N VAL A 163 -0.53 8.94 25.81
CA VAL A 163 0.75 8.37 25.37
C VAL A 163 0.54 7.37 24.24
N TYR A 164 -0.43 6.47 24.36
CA TYR A 164 -0.77 5.51 23.31
C TYR A 164 -1.18 6.20 22.01
N LEU A 165 -2.10 7.18 22.08
CA LEU A 165 -2.54 7.93 20.90
C LEU A 165 -1.40 8.70 20.25
N ARG A 166 -0.48 9.29 21.03
CA ARG A 166 0.74 9.91 20.50
C ARG A 166 1.58 8.90 19.71
N ALA A 167 1.87 7.72 20.27
CA ALA A 167 2.62 6.67 19.58
C ALA A 167 1.94 6.19 18.29
N VAL A 168 0.61 6.16 18.24
CA VAL A 168 -0.14 5.87 16.99
C VAL A 168 0.03 7.00 15.97
N THR A 169 -0.14 8.27 16.37
CA THR A 169 0.06 9.42 15.47
C THR A 169 1.47 9.48 14.92
N ASP A 170 2.48 9.29 15.77
CA ASP A 170 3.89 9.34 15.35
C ASP A 170 4.21 8.19 14.39
N ARG A 171 3.72 6.97 14.67
CA ARG A 171 3.87 5.84 13.74
C ARG A 171 3.11 6.04 12.43
N LEU A 172 2.05 6.85 12.37
CA LEU A 172 1.39 7.22 11.11
C LEU A 172 2.17 8.28 10.34
N ARG A 173 2.84 9.23 11.02
CA ARG A 173 3.73 10.22 10.38
C ARG A 173 4.93 9.56 9.71
N GLU A 174 5.63 8.67 10.40
CA GLU A 174 6.72 7.86 9.82
C GLU A 174 6.30 7.14 8.53
N ARG A 175 5.04 6.70 8.47
CA ARG A 175 4.46 5.99 7.31
C ARG A 175 4.09 6.93 6.17
N ARG A 176 3.62 8.16 6.48
CA ARG A 176 3.42 9.23 5.49
C ARG A 176 4.75 9.61 4.84
N GLU A 177 5.81 9.77 5.64
CA GLU A 177 7.16 10.08 5.14
C GLU A 177 7.70 8.95 4.26
N ALA A 178 7.57 7.69 4.68
CA ALA A 178 7.95 6.54 3.85
C ALA A 178 7.15 6.44 2.53
N ALA A 179 5.89 6.90 2.53
CA ALA A 179 5.07 6.96 1.31
C ALA A 179 5.52 8.09 0.34
N ALA A 180 6.04 9.20 0.86
CA ALA A 180 6.55 10.30 0.02
C ALA A 180 7.76 9.86 -0.83
N THR A 181 8.62 8.99 -0.30
CA THR A 181 9.72 8.37 -1.06
C THR A 181 9.21 7.52 -2.24
N ALA A 182 8.02 6.94 -2.11
CA ALA A 182 7.37 6.16 -3.17
C ALA A 182 6.75 7.02 -4.29
N ASP A 183 6.82 8.36 -4.21
CA ASP A 183 6.50 9.23 -5.35
C ASP A 183 7.50 9.05 -6.52
N THR A 184 8.61 8.35 -6.27
CA THR A 184 9.53 7.76 -7.27
C THR A 184 8.85 6.69 -8.13
N VAL A 185 7.91 5.93 -7.58
CA VAL A 185 7.16 4.88 -8.28
C VAL A 185 6.13 5.49 -9.24
N ARG A 186 5.53 6.64 -8.87
CA ARG A 186 4.70 7.44 -9.76
C ARG A 186 5.50 8.03 -10.92
N ARG A 187 6.78 8.37 -10.70
CA ARG A 187 7.69 8.79 -11.79
C ARG A 187 8.01 7.62 -12.73
N ALA A 188 8.39 6.45 -12.20
CA ALA A 188 8.62 5.24 -13.02
C ALA A 188 7.41 4.85 -13.90
N LEU A 189 6.17 5.00 -13.40
CA LEU A 189 4.94 4.82 -14.21
C LEU A 189 4.82 5.81 -15.38
N VAL A 190 5.31 7.04 -15.22
CA VAL A 190 5.31 8.08 -16.27
C VAL A 190 6.44 7.83 -17.26
N ASP A 191 7.60 7.37 -16.78
CA ASP A 191 8.78 7.12 -17.60
C ASP A 191 8.60 5.86 -18.49
N ALA A 192 7.87 4.85 -18.00
CA ALA A 192 7.59 3.59 -18.72
C ALA A 192 6.61 3.72 -19.91
N VAL A 193 6.00 4.89 -20.13
CA VAL A 193 4.96 5.09 -21.17
C VAL A 193 5.23 6.39 -21.93
N PRO A 194 5.10 6.44 -23.27
CA PRO A 194 5.41 7.63 -24.07
C PRO A 194 4.33 8.73 -23.96
N VAL A 195 4.12 9.25 -22.75
CA VAL A 195 3.14 10.29 -22.40
C VAL A 195 3.88 11.44 -21.71
N SER A 196 3.76 12.66 -22.25
CA SER A 196 4.30 13.83 -21.58
C SER A 196 3.56 14.08 -20.25
N GLY A 197 4.28 14.50 -19.21
CA GLY A 197 3.66 14.84 -17.92
C GLY A 197 2.59 15.94 -18.01
N GLN A 198 2.55 16.72 -19.10
CA GLN A 198 1.48 17.68 -19.40
C GLN A 198 0.20 17.00 -19.90
N GLN A 199 0.30 15.98 -20.77
CA GLN A 199 -0.84 15.16 -21.22
C GLN A 199 -1.46 14.39 -20.05
N LEU A 200 -0.63 13.81 -19.16
CA LEU A 200 -1.15 13.12 -17.97
C LEU A 200 -1.92 14.10 -17.06
N ARG A 201 -1.35 15.27 -16.76
CA ARG A 201 -2.04 16.34 -16.00
C ARG A 201 -3.29 16.86 -16.71
N ALA A 202 -3.39 16.79 -18.03
CA ALA A 202 -4.60 17.13 -18.77
C ALA A 202 -5.66 16.03 -18.61
N ALA A 203 -5.29 14.75 -18.74
CA ALA A 203 -6.18 13.61 -18.55
C ALA A 203 -6.75 13.55 -17.11
N THR A 204 -5.93 13.76 -16.08
CA THR A 204 -6.42 13.80 -14.68
C THR A 204 -7.39 14.96 -14.42
N ARG A 205 -7.18 16.12 -15.06
CA ARG A 205 -8.10 17.26 -14.96
C ARG A 205 -9.38 17.02 -15.75
N ALA A 206 -9.30 16.44 -16.93
CA ALA A 206 -10.45 16.07 -17.75
C ALA A 206 -11.33 15.03 -17.03
N ALA A 207 -10.73 14.03 -16.37
CA ALA A 207 -11.45 13.04 -15.56
C ALA A 207 -12.12 13.64 -14.32
N ALA A 208 -11.65 14.80 -13.83
CA ALA A 208 -12.26 15.54 -12.73
C ALA A 208 -13.36 16.52 -13.17
N THR A 209 -13.63 16.64 -14.47
CA THR A 209 -14.68 17.49 -15.04
C THR A 209 -15.63 16.64 -15.89
N ASP A 210 -16.88 16.50 -15.45
CA ASP A 210 -17.97 15.89 -16.23
C ASP A 210 -18.26 16.77 -17.47
N ALA A 211 -17.48 16.57 -18.52
CA ALA A 211 -17.56 17.31 -19.76
C ALA A 211 -18.75 16.79 -20.57
N ALA A 212 -19.93 17.38 -20.37
CA ALA A 212 -21.08 17.16 -21.22
C ALA A 212 -20.70 17.38 -22.70
N PRO A 213 -21.15 16.50 -23.62
CA PRO A 213 -20.80 16.63 -25.03
C PRO A 213 -21.28 17.98 -25.58
N PRO A 214 -20.46 18.69 -26.39
CA PRO A 214 -20.82 20.02 -26.87
C PRO A 214 -22.10 19.98 -27.72
N PRO A 215 -22.94 21.04 -27.66
CA PRO A 215 -24.16 21.10 -28.45
C PRO A 215 -23.87 21.05 -29.96
N ARG A 216 -24.80 20.48 -30.73
CA ARG A 216 -24.68 20.33 -32.18
C ARG A 216 -24.43 21.70 -32.84
N ALA A 217 -23.36 21.80 -33.63
CA ALA A 217 -22.96 23.03 -34.29
C ALA A 217 -24.07 23.61 -35.18
N VAL A 218 -24.62 24.75 -34.74
CA VAL A 218 -25.33 25.71 -35.58
C VAL A 218 -24.27 26.70 -36.06
N VAL A 219 -24.19 26.92 -37.37
CA VAL A 219 -23.24 27.85 -37.97
C VAL A 219 -24.02 29.06 -38.47
N GLU A 220 -23.63 30.25 -38.00
CA GLU A 220 -24.08 31.51 -38.57
C GLU A 220 -23.22 31.86 -39.79
N GLY A 221 -23.86 32.35 -40.84
CA GLY A 221 -23.18 32.86 -42.02
C GLY A 221 -23.99 33.95 -42.72
N PRO A 222 -23.53 34.44 -43.88
CA PRO A 222 -24.13 35.60 -44.54
C PRO A 222 -25.61 35.47 -44.94
N GLY A 223 -26.15 34.25 -44.97
CA GLY A 223 -27.57 33.94 -45.23
C GLY A 223 -28.38 33.58 -43.98
N GLY A 224 -27.87 33.85 -42.78
CA GLY A 224 -28.47 33.44 -41.51
C GLY A 224 -27.93 32.09 -40.98
N ALA A 225 -28.50 31.62 -39.86
CA ALA A 225 -28.10 30.38 -39.22
C ALA A 225 -28.53 29.14 -40.03
N PHE A 226 -27.59 28.23 -40.28
CA PHE A 226 -27.88 26.95 -40.94
C PHE A 226 -27.33 25.76 -40.15
N ARG A 227 -28.04 24.63 -40.27
CA ARG A 227 -27.67 23.37 -39.63
C ARG A 227 -26.84 22.52 -40.59
N LEU A 228 -25.61 22.21 -40.19
CA LEU A 228 -24.80 21.22 -40.87
C LEU A 228 -25.22 19.81 -40.45
N VAL A 229 -25.42 18.92 -41.42
CA VAL A 229 -25.63 17.48 -41.20
C VAL A 229 -24.41 16.77 -41.78
N PRO A 230 -23.45 16.34 -40.92
CA PRO A 230 -22.36 15.48 -41.35
C PRO A 230 -22.88 14.05 -41.55
N ASP A 231 -22.40 13.43 -42.60
CA ASP A 231 -22.63 12.03 -42.96
C ASP A 231 -21.27 11.45 -43.37
N ALA A 232 -20.94 10.27 -42.85
CA ALA A 232 -19.59 9.72 -42.96
C ALA A 232 -19.67 8.26 -43.39
N ALA A 233 -18.77 7.82 -44.27
CA ALA A 233 -18.74 6.45 -44.75
C ALA A 233 -17.38 5.78 -44.44
N PRO A 234 -17.36 4.72 -43.61
CA PRO A 234 -18.49 4.22 -42.81
C PRO A 234 -18.87 5.20 -41.69
N SER A 235 -20.12 5.14 -41.24
CA SER A 235 -20.67 6.04 -40.20
C SER A 235 -20.14 5.73 -38.80
N TYR A 236 -19.69 4.48 -38.60
CA TYR A 236 -18.92 4.03 -37.46
C TYR A 236 -17.61 3.40 -37.93
N LEU A 237 -16.50 3.85 -37.36
CA LEU A 237 -15.17 3.32 -37.68
C LEU A 237 -14.92 2.06 -36.83
N THR A 238 -14.76 0.91 -37.49
CA THR A 238 -14.50 -0.38 -36.87
C THR A 238 -13.02 -0.72 -36.82
N LEU A 239 -12.58 -1.45 -35.78
CA LEU A 239 -11.25 -2.06 -35.71
C LEU A 239 -11.07 -3.25 -36.66
N GLY A 240 -12.18 -3.86 -37.09
CA GLY A 240 -12.21 -4.90 -38.10
C GLY A 240 -12.32 -4.34 -39.52
N PRO A 241 -11.89 -5.11 -40.54
CA PRO A 241 -11.94 -4.70 -41.93
C PRO A 241 -13.39 -4.56 -42.44
N VAL A 242 -13.62 -3.56 -43.29
CA VAL A 242 -14.88 -3.26 -43.97
C VAL A 242 -14.66 -3.44 -45.47
N SER A 243 -15.51 -4.25 -46.13
CA SER A 243 -15.50 -4.38 -47.59
C SER A 243 -16.37 -3.31 -48.24
N GLY A 244 -15.95 -2.77 -49.39
CA GLY A 244 -16.77 -1.85 -50.18
C GLY A 244 -18.09 -2.45 -50.68
N ARG A 245 -18.21 -3.79 -50.74
CA ARG A 245 -19.49 -4.48 -51.02
C ARG A 245 -20.58 -4.20 -49.98
N VAL A 246 -20.19 -3.77 -48.79
CA VAL A 246 -21.08 -3.46 -47.64
C VAL A 246 -21.24 -1.94 -47.46
N SER A 247 -20.39 -1.13 -48.10
CA SER A 247 -20.31 0.32 -47.92
C SER A 247 -20.19 0.99 -49.29
N GLY A 248 -21.31 1.42 -49.88
CA GLY A 248 -21.40 1.89 -51.27
C GLY A 248 -20.55 3.11 -51.66
N ASP A 249 -19.93 3.81 -50.71
CA ASP A 249 -18.93 4.86 -50.96
C ASP A 249 -17.49 4.32 -51.18
N LEU A 250 -17.29 3.01 -51.14
CA LEU A 250 -16.02 2.32 -51.39
C LEU A 250 -16.14 1.38 -52.59
N PRO A 251 -15.10 1.22 -53.44
CA PRO A 251 -15.09 0.25 -54.53
C PRO A 251 -15.33 -1.20 -54.04
N ASN A 252 -16.14 -1.96 -54.79
CA ASN A 252 -16.62 -3.32 -54.44
C ASN A 252 -15.52 -4.39 -54.27
N ASP A 253 -14.29 -4.09 -54.69
CA ASP A 253 -13.08 -4.91 -54.57
C ASP A 253 -12.18 -4.46 -53.41
N THR A 254 -12.37 -3.26 -52.87
CA THR A 254 -11.59 -2.76 -51.74
C THR A 254 -12.05 -3.33 -50.40
N THR A 255 -11.07 -3.59 -49.54
CA THR A 255 -11.27 -3.88 -48.11
C THR A 255 -10.39 -2.93 -47.33
N VAL A 256 -10.96 -2.28 -46.31
CA VAL A 256 -10.31 -1.19 -45.59
C VAL A 256 -10.42 -1.39 -44.09
N THR A 257 -9.42 -0.97 -43.32
CA THR A 257 -9.47 -0.99 -41.85
C THR A 257 -9.61 0.45 -41.35
N PRO A 258 -10.86 0.93 -41.11
CA PRO A 258 -11.14 2.36 -40.95
C PRO A 258 -10.74 2.91 -39.57
N LEU A 259 -10.55 2.04 -38.58
CA LEU A 259 -9.97 2.37 -37.28
C LEU A 259 -8.79 1.45 -36.95
N ALA A 260 -7.68 2.03 -36.51
CA ALA A 260 -6.58 1.30 -35.89
C ALA A 260 -6.34 1.84 -34.47
N ALA A 261 -6.39 0.95 -33.49
CA ALA A 261 -6.04 1.24 -32.10
C ALA A 261 -4.79 0.45 -31.67
N ARG A 262 -4.04 1.08 -30.75
CA ARG A 262 -3.04 0.45 -29.89
C ARG A 262 -3.31 0.85 -28.45
N ASN A 263 -3.30 -0.12 -27.56
CA ASN A 263 -3.42 0.06 -26.12
C ASN A 263 -2.10 -0.43 -25.50
N VAL A 264 -1.35 0.49 -24.88
CA VAL A 264 -0.15 0.14 -24.12
C VAL A 264 -0.49 0.19 -22.64
N ASN A 265 -0.34 -0.93 -21.95
CA ASN A 265 -0.66 -1.07 -20.54
C ASN A 265 0.63 -1.07 -19.71
N ALA A 266 0.78 -0.08 -18.83
CA ALA A 266 2.00 0.13 -18.04
C ALA A 266 2.27 -0.98 -17.01
N VAL A 267 1.23 -1.72 -16.60
CA VAL A 267 1.35 -2.81 -15.62
C VAL A 267 0.48 -4.00 -16.01
N THR A 268 1.02 -4.84 -16.89
CA THR A 268 0.46 -6.14 -17.22
C THR A 268 1.00 -7.25 -16.35
N VAL A 269 0.35 -8.41 -16.39
CA VAL A 269 0.82 -9.61 -15.72
C VAL A 269 0.57 -10.82 -16.64
N PRO A 270 1.57 -11.68 -16.94
CA PRO A 270 2.88 -11.78 -16.30
C PRO A 270 3.71 -10.51 -16.47
N PHE A 271 4.52 -10.21 -15.47
CA PHE A 271 5.44 -9.07 -15.46
C PHE A 271 6.62 -9.28 -16.45
N ALA A 272 6.41 -10.04 -17.52
CA ALA A 272 7.43 -10.54 -18.43
C ALA A 272 7.78 -9.53 -19.52
N ASP A 273 6.79 -8.77 -20.02
CA ASP A 273 7.02 -7.70 -21.00
C ASP A 273 7.52 -6.40 -20.32
N ALA A 274 7.28 -6.25 -19.02
CA ALA A 274 7.94 -5.27 -18.15
C ALA A 274 9.29 -5.81 -17.63
N GLY A 275 10.12 -6.29 -18.56
CA GLY A 275 11.44 -6.85 -18.26
C GLY A 275 12.35 -5.86 -17.52
N ASP A 276 13.07 -6.38 -16.53
CA ASP A 276 14.10 -5.74 -15.70
C ASP A 276 13.69 -4.50 -14.85
N GLU A 277 12.86 -3.58 -15.34
CA GLU A 277 12.67 -2.27 -14.70
C GLU A 277 11.64 -2.28 -13.55
N LEU A 278 10.53 -3.01 -13.69
CA LEU A 278 9.56 -3.20 -12.60
C LEU A 278 9.88 -4.38 -11.68
N ALA A 279 10.84 -5.23 -12.05
CA ALA A 279 11.48 -6.15 -11.09
C ALA A 279 11.99 -5.32 -9.90
N GLY A 280 12.74 -4.24 -10.16
CA GLY A 280 13.27 -3.28 -9.18
C GLY A 280 12.31 -2.80 -8.08
N TRP A 281 10.99 -2.84 -8.31
CA TRP A 281 9.97 -2.43 -7.34
C TRP A 281 9.49 -3.58 -6.41
N LEU A 282 9.46 -4.83 -6.88
CA LEU A 282 9.27 -6.02 -6.01
C LEU A 282 10.58 -6.51 -5.38
N THR A 283 11.68 -6.26 -6.08
CA THR A 283 13.05 -6.64 -5.75
C THR A 283 13.90 -5.38 -5.69
N SER A 284 14.10 -4.80 -4.51
CA SER A 284 15.15 -3.78 -4.33
C SER A 284 16.51 -4.45 -4.58
N ASP A 285 17.00 -4.44 -5.82
CA ASP A 285 18.22 -5.12 -6.34
C ASP A 285 18.42 -6.61 -5.95
N THR A 286 17.41 -7.28 -5.38
CA THR A 286 17.60 -8.57 -4.72
C THR A 286 16.56 -9.60 -5.14
N GLN A 287 17.00 -10.80 -5.49
CA GLN A 287 16.23 -11.95 -6.02
C GLN A 287 15.16 -12.54 -5.06
N THR A 288 14.52 -11.73 -4.22
CA THR A 288 13.71 -12.14 -3.08
C THR A 288 12.48 -11.26 -2.84
N THR A 289 11.50 -11.78 -2.12
CA THR A 289 10.25 -11.13 -1.73
C THR A 289 9.90 -11.45 -0.26
N THR A 290 8.84 -10.85 0.27
CA THR A 290 8.41 -11.03 1.66
C THR A 290 7.73 -12.39 1.92
N LEU A 291 7.88 -12.91 3.14
CA LEU A 291 7.16 -14.11 3.61
C LEU A 291 5.64 -14.01 3.43
N GLY A 292 5.08 -12.81 3.65
CA GLY A 292 3.64 -12.56 3.52
C GLY A 292 3.10 -12.65 2.10
N THR A 293 3.89 -12.25 1.10
CA THR A 293 3.55 -12.40 -0.32
C THR A 293 3.65 -13.86 -0.75
N ALA A 294 4.78 -14.52 -0.48
CA ALA A 294 4.98 -15.93 -0.81
C ALA A 294 3.97 -16.86 -0.11
N GLY A 295 3.59 -16.54 1.14
CA GLY A 295 2.55 -17.24 1.89
C GLY A 295 1.16 -17.15 1.25
N ARG A 296 0.76 -15.96 0.79
CA ARG A 296 -0.51 -15.74 0.08
C ARG A 296 -0.53 -16.46 -1.27
N ALA A 297 0.55 -16.38 -2.04
CA ALA A 297 0.69 -17.12 -3.30
C ALA A 297 0.55 -18.64 -3.08
N LEU A 298 1.22 -19.20 -2.06
CA LEU A 298 1.12 -20.63 -1.74
C LEU A 298 -0.31 -21.01 -1.29
N ALA A 299 -0.98 -20.16 -0.50
CA ALA A 299 -2.36 -20.39 -0.10
C ALA A 299 -3.35 -20.31 -1.27
N ALA A 300 -3.11 -19.44 -2.25
CA ALA A 300 -3.89 -19.35 -3.49
C ALA A 300 -3.67 -20.57 -4.39
N THR A 301 -2.42 -21.01 -4.54
CA THR A 301 -2.07 -22.18 -5.34
C THR A 301 -2.66 -23.47 -4.78
N ASN A 302 -2.65 -23.65 -3.45
CA ASN A 302 -3.33 -24.78 -2.80
C ASN A 302 -4.86 -24.76 -3.03
N ARG A 303 -5.51 -23.59 -2.91
CA ARG A 303 -6.95 -23.43 -3.21
C ARG A 303 -7.27 -23.74 -4.68
N THR A 304 -6.41 -23.30 -5.59
CA THR A 304 -6.56 -23.60 -7.03
C THR A 304 -6.51 -25.11 -7.25
N LEU A 305 -5.47 -25.79 -6.78
CA LEU A 305 -5.29 -27.23 -6.99
C LEU A 305 -6.38 -28.10 -6.34
N THR A 306 -7.16 -27.56 -5.40
CA THR A 306 -8.32 -28.23 -4.78
C THR A 306 -9.66 -27.91 -5.47
N ALA A 307 -9.69 -27.03 -6.48
CA ALA A 307 -10.89 -26.75 -7.25
C ALA A 307 -11.31 -28.00 -8.09
N PRO A 308 -12.58 -28.46 -8.02
CA PRO A 308 -13.02 -29.68 -8.71
C PRO A 308 -12.99 -29.58 -10.24
N SER A 309 -13.15 -28.38 -10.79
CA SER A 309 -13.42 -28.13 -12.22
C SER A 309 -12.14 -27.94 -13.07
N LEU A 310 -10.98 -28.44 -12.64
CA LEU A 310 -9.72 -28.24 -13.35
C LEU A 310 -9.31 -29.45 -14.18
N PRO A 311 -8.98 -29.27 -15.48
CA PRO A 311 -8.43 -30.33 -16.32
C PRO A 311 -7.20 -30.99 -15.71
N THR A 312 -7.03 -32.29 -15.97
CA THR A 312 -5.90 -33.09 -15.44
C THR A 312 -4.73 -33.07 -16.41
N ASP A 313 -4.31 -31.85 -16.77
CA ASP A 313 -3.40 -31.59 -17.89
C ASP A 313 -1.96 -31.30 -17.44
N THR A 314 -1.05 -31.18 -18.42
CA THR A 314 0.35 -30.74 -18.24
C THR A 314 0.47 -29.48 -17.38
N ASP A 315 -0.41 -28.48 -17.54
CA ASP A 315 -0.37 -27.23 -16.76
C ASP A 315 -0.70 -27.46 -15.28
N ARG A 316 -1.59 -28.40 -14.97
CA ARG A 316 -1.88 -28.79 -13.58
C ARG A 316 -0.67 -29.47 -12.94
N THR A 317 0.03 -30.32 -13.70
CA THR A 317 1.26 -31.00 -13.26
C THR A 317 2.42 -30.00 -13.05
N ALA A 318 2.55 -29.02 -13.94
CA ALA A 318 3.49 -27.90 -13.78
C ALA A 318 3.17 -27.10 -12.51
N LEU A 319 1.90 -26.72 -12.30
CA LEU A 319 1.47 -25.98 -11.11
C LEU A 319 1.68 -26.77 -9.79
N VAL A 320 1.50 -28.09 -9.79
CA VAL A 320 1.84 -28.94 -8.63
C VAL A 320 3.34 -28.86 -8.30
N SER A 321 4.19 -28.81 -9.33
CA SER A 321 5.65 -28.71 -9.23
C SER A 321 6.09 -27.32 -8.75
N ASP A 322 5.51 -26.24 -9.27
CA ASP A 322 5.76 -24.87 -8.83
C ASP A 322 5.27 -24.63 -7.40
N ARG A 323 4.10 -25.17 -7.05
CA ARG A 323 3.62 -25.21 -5.65
C ARG A 323 4.61 -25.94 -4.73
N ALA A 324 5.26 -27.02 -5.20
CA ALA A 324 6.27 -27.73 -4.42
C ALA A 324 7.56 -26.89 -4.25
N ARG A 325 8.03 -26.21 -5.30
CA ARG A 325 9.13 -25.23 -5.24
C ARG A 325 8.82 -24.10 -4.25
N LEU A 326 7.66 -23.47 -4.37
CA LEU A 326 7.21 -22.40 -3.49
C LEU A 326 7.05 -22.86 -2.04
N ARG A 327 6.52 -24.07 -1.81
CA ARG A 327 6.44 -24.66 -0.46
C ARG A 327 7.84 -24.82 0.16
N ARG A 328 8.83 -25.29 -0.60
CA ARG A 328 10.22 -25.37 -0.13
C ARG A 328 10.78 -23.98 0.21
N ALA A 329 10.54 -22.98 -0.63
CA ALA A 329 10.98 -21.60 -0.40
C ALA A 329 10.36 -20.94 0.84
N VAL A 330 9.07 -21.19 1.12
CA VAL A 330 8.34 -20.61 2.28
C VAL A 330 8.67 -21.32 3.61
N THR A 331 9.06 -22.60 3.57
CA THR A 331 9.24 -23.42 4.78
C THR A 331 10.26 -22.85 5.78
N PRO A 332 11.49 -22.45 5.39
CA PRO A 332 12.48 -21.88 6.31
C PRO A 332 11.96 -20.64 7.05
N GLY A 333 11.24 -19.76 6.35
CA GLY A 333 10.67 -18.54 6.92
C GLY A 333 9.63 -18.80 7.99
N VAL A 334 8.68 -19.71 7.73
CA VAL A 334 7.69 -20.13 8.74
C VAL A 334 8.38 -20.85 9.91
N THR A 335 9.39 -21.69 9.65
CA THR A 335 10.16 -22.35 10.72
C THR A 335 10.90 -21.35 11.61
N ARG A 336 11.43 -20.25 11.05
CA ARG A 336 12.05 -19.15 11.82
C ARG A 336 11.02 -18.43 12.70
N VAL A 337 9.87 -18.06 12.12
CA VAL A 337 8.72 -17.49 12.83
C VAL A 337 8.27 -18.38 14.00
N GLU A 338 8.04 -19.68 13.75
CA GLU A 338 7.62 -20.64 14.77
C GLU A 338 8.70 -20.89 15.83
N ARG A 339 9.98 -20.70 15.51
CA ARG A 339 11.09 -20.76 16.48
C ARG A 339 11.08 -19.55 17.41
N GLU A 340 10.91 -18.34 16.88
CA GLU A 340 10.87 -17.13 17.71
C GLU A 340 9.65 -17.14 18.63
N VAL A 341 8.48 -17.52 18.12
CA VAL A 341 7.26 -17.68 18.94
C VAL A 341 7.48 -18.62 20.12
N ARG A 342 8.11 -19.79 19.90
CA ARG A 342 8.43 -20.73 21.00
C ARG A 342 9.45 -20.15 21.97
N SER A 343 10.42 -19.40 21.47
CA SER A 343 11.44 -18.71 22.28
C SER A 343 10.79 -17.67 23.22
N LEU A 344 9.82 -16.91 22.70
CA LEU A 344 9.05 -15.93 23.47
C LEU A 344 8.10 -16.58 24.47
N LEU A 345 7.38 -17.64 24.08
CA LEU A 345 6.51 -18.39 24.99
C LEU A 345 7.29 -18.92 26.19
N TRP A 346 8.42 -19.60 25.96
CA TRP A 346 9.31 -20.09 27.02
C TRP A 346 9.75 -18.94 27.95
N ARG A 347 10.30 -17.84 27.40
CA ARG A 347 10.77 -16.69 28.21
C ARG A 347 9.68 -15.90 28.95
N ARG A 348 8.41 -16.05 28.60
CA ARG A 348 7.33 -15.17 29.10
C ARG A 348 6.24 -15.86 29.89
N LEU A 349 6.03 -17.16 29.69
CA LEU A 349 5.10 -17.98 30.46
C LEU A 349 5.82 -18.99 31.36
N ASP A 350 7.16 -19.01 31.33
CA ASP A 350 8.03 -20.00 32.01
C ASP A 350 7.69 -21.47 31.68
N VAL A 351 7.13 -21.69 30.49
CA VAL A 351 6.67 -23.00 30.00
C VAL A 351 7.79 -23.81 29.37
N SER A 352 7.77 -25.14 29.53
CA SER A 352 8.79 -26.02 28.95
C SER A 352 8.87 -25.92 27.42
N ARG A 353 10.02 -26.30 26.84
CA ARG A 353 10.20 -26.33 25.38
C ARG A 353 9.25 -27.31 24.67
N SER A 354 8.78 -28.35 25.35
CA SER A 354 7.75 -29.26 24.82
C SER A 354 6.40 -28.56 24.78
N ASP A 355 6.08 -27.86 25.87
CA ASP A 355 4.82 -27.18 26.08
C ASP A 355 4.62 -26.01 25.10
N ALA A 356 5.66 -25.19 24.91
CA ALA A 356 5.69 -24.15 23.86
C ALA A 356 5.50 -24.72 22.44
N ARG A 357 5.93 -25.96 22.16
CA ARG A 357 5.63 -26.63 20.87
C ARG A 357 4.15 -27.02 20.80
N GLN A 358 3.57 -27.56 21.87
CA GLN A 358 2.15 -27.94 21.90
C GLN A 358 1.22 -26.73 21.68
N ILE A 359 1.53 -25.57 22.29
CA ILE A 359 0.82 -24.30 22.04
C ILE A 359 0.86 -23.93 20.55
N VAL A 360 2.04 -23.99 19.91
CA VAL A 360 2.20 -23.67 18.48
C VAL A 360 1.49 -24.69 17.59
N THR A 361 1.56 -25.99 17.90
CA THR A 361 0.80 -27.03 17.19
C THR A 361 -0.71 -26.78 17.27
N ALA A 362 -1.25 -26.46 18.45
CA ALA A 362 -2.65 -26.12 18.64
C ALA A 362 -3.07 -24.84 17.88
N ALA A 363 -2.20 -23.82 17.84
CA ALA A 363 -2.42 -22.61 17.04
C ALA A 363 -2.36 -22.85 15.51
N ASN A 364 -1.71 -23.94 15.09
CA ASN A 364 -1.53 -24.35 13.70
C ASN A 364 -2.57 -25.37 13.20
N ALA A 365 -3.46 -25.87 14.08
CA ALA A 365 -4.49 -26.84 13.72
C ALA A 365 -5.32 -26.37 12.51
N GLY A 366 -5.47 -27.23 11.51
CA GLY A 366 -6.19 -26.92 10.25
C GLY A 366 -5.51 -25.91 9.31
N ARG A 367 -4.30 -25.38 9.63
CA ARG A 367 -3.67 -24.30 8.84
C ARG A 367 -2.52 -24.78 7.95
N GLY A 368 -2.75 -24.70 6.63
CA GLY A 368 -1.71 -24.87 5.62
C GLY A 368 -0.54 -23.88 5.76
N LEU A 369 0.64 -24.24 5.24
CA LEU A 369 1.88 -23.46 5.37
C LEU A 369 1.74 -22.02 4.86
N GLY A 370 1.08 -21.82 3.71
CA GLY A 370 0.85 -20.50 3.14
C GLY A 370 -0.01 -19.60 4.03
N THR A 371 -1.06 -20.17 4.64
CA THR A 371 -1.92 -19.48 5.61
C THR A 371 -1.14 -19.07 6.86
N ARG A 372 -0.23 -19.92 7.35
CA ARG A 372 0.66 -19.59 8.49
C ARG A 372 1.63 -18.46 8.16
N ALA A 373 2.27 -18.50 7.00
CA ALA A 373 3.14 -17.42 6.50
C ALA A 373 2.40 -16.08 6.35
N ALA A 374 1.20 -16.08 5.76
CA ALA A 374 0.37 -14.88 5.62
C ALA A 374 -0.11 -14.34 6.98
N ALA A 375 -0.50 -15.22 7.91
CA ALA A 375 -0.91 -14.85 9.26
C ALA A 375 0.24 -14.27 10.10
N ALA A 376 1.48 -14.72 9.87
CA ALA A 376 2.66 -14.15 10.52
C ALA A 376 2.88 -12.70 10.08
N ALA A 377 2.86 -12.44 8.77
CA ALA A 377 3.08 -11.11 8.20
C ALA A 377 1.97 -10.09 8.57
N ASN A 378 0.70 -10.49 8.59
CA ASN A 378 -0.39 -9.59 9.01
C ASN A 378 -0.58 -9.53 10.56
N GLY A 379 0.22 -10.31 11.30
CA GLY A 379 0.23 -10.36 12.77
C GLY A 379 -0.98 -11.07 13.41
N SER A 380 -1.89 -11.68 12.65
CA SER A 380 -2.99 -12.48 13.20
C SER A 380 -2.53 -13.82 13.81
N TYR A 381 -1.32 -14.26 13.44
CA TYR A 381 -0.70 -15.43 14.04
C TYR A 381 -0.43 -15.24 15.55
N ALA A 382 0.02 -14.05 15.96
CA ALA A 382 0.23 -13.70 17.37
C ALA A 382 -1.05 -13.89 18.20
N THR A 383 -2.19 -13.38 17.72
CA THR A 383 -3.50 -13.55 18.37
C THR A 383 -3.91 -15.02 18.44
N THR A 384 -3.66 -15.80 17.39
CA THR A 384 -3.98 -17.24 17.36
C THR A 384 -3.17 -18.01 18.40
N VAL A 385 -1.86 -17.75 18.48
CA VAL A 385 -0.95 -18.37 19.45
C VAL A 385 -1.30 -17.95 20.88
N ALA A 386 -1.55 -16.67 21.13
CA ALA A 386 -1.94 -16.19 22.45
C ALA A 386 -3.28 -16.79 22.91
N ALA A 387 -4.24 -17.00 22.00
CA ALA A 387 -5.49 -17.71 22.31
C ALA A 387 -5.26 -19.20 22.62
N ALA A 388 -4.31 -19.87 21.94
CA ALA A 388 -3.94 -21.25 22.24
C ALA A 388 -3.25 -21.38 23.60
N ALA A 389 -2.30 -20.49 23.91
CA ALA A 389 -1.67 -20.40 25.24
C ALA A 389 -2.70 -20.09 26.32
N GLY A 390 -3.62 -19.16 26.04
CA GLY A 390 -4.67 -18.74 26.96
C GLY A 390 -5.65 -19.84 27.34
N ARG A 391 -5.99 -20.75 26.41
CA ARG A 391 -6.80 -21.95 26.72
C ARG A 391 -6.03 -23.01 27.49
N ARG A 392 -4.70 -23.05 27.37
CA ARG A 392 -3.86 -24.09 27.97
C ARG A 392 -3.41 -23.76 29.40
N HIS A 393 -3.19 -22.49 29.69
CA HIS A 393 -2.68 -22.00 31.00
C HIS A 393 -3.69 -21.09 31.72
N ASP A 394 -4.97 -21.18 31.33
CA ASP A 394 -6.07 -20.33 31.81
C ASP A 394 -5.71 -18.84 31.94
N LEU A 395 -5.03 -18.31 30.92
CA LEU A 395 -4.55 -16.93 30.98
C LEU A 395 -5.73 -15.97 30.97
N SER A 396 -5.76 -15.08 31.97
CA SER A 396 -6.68 -13.96 32.06
C SER A 396 -6.71 -13.14 30.77
N VAL A 397 -7.82 -12.45 30.51
CA VAL A 397 -8.00 -11.64 29.29
C VAL A 397 -6.85 -10.65 29.10
N SER A 398 -6.40 -9.99 30.18
CA SER A 398 -5.26 -9.05 30.17
C SER A 398 -3.93 -9.75 29.83
N ALA A 399 -3.64 -10.90 30.43
CA ALA A 399 -2.39 -11.62 30.19
C ALA A 399 -2.33 -12.19 28.75
N ARG A 400 -3.47 -12.67 28.25
CA ARG A 400 -3.64 -13.14 26.87
C ARG A 400 -3.45 -12.02 25.86
N ASP A 401 -4.01 -10.85 26.13
CA ASP A 401 -3.86 -9.66 25.28
C ASP A 401 -2.41 -9.16 25.24
N GLU A 402 -1.76 -9.05 26.42
CA GLU A 402 -0.36 -8.65 26.51
C GLU A 402 0.55 -9.63 25.74
N LEU A 403 0.32 -10.93 25.88
CA LEU A 403 1.04 -11.95 25.11
C LEU A 403 0.82 -11.77 23.60
N ALA A 404 -0.40 -11.50 23.15
CA ALA A 404 -0.70 -11.25 21.74
C ALA A 404 0.03 -10.00 21.21
N VAL A 405 0.06 -8.91 21.97
CA VAL A 405 0.79 -7.67 21.60
C VAL A 405 2.29 -7.93 21.52
N ARG A 406 2.89 -8.56 22.54
CA ARG A 406 4.33 -8.87 22.57
C ARG A 406 4.75 -9.79 21.42
N LEU A 407 3.97 -10.84 21.15
CA LEU A 407 4.19 -11.72 19.99
C LEU A 407 4.07 -10.94 18.68
N ARG A 408 3.10 -10.03 18.54
CA ARG A 408 2.90 -9.24 17.31
C ARG A 408 4.07 -8.31 17.01
N VAL A 409 4.67 -7.69 18.04
CA VAL A 409 5.86 -6.82 17.89
C VAL A 409 7.06 -7.65 17.43
N ALA A 410 7.43 -8.70 18.17
CA ALA A 410 8.60 -9.52 17.84
C ALA A 410 8.46 -10.30 16.52
N LEU A 411 7.24 -10.69 16.14
CA LEU A 411 6.97 -11.26 14.82
C LEU A 411 7.18 -10.24 13.71
N ARG A 412 6.83 -8.97 13.94
CA ARG A 412 7.05 -7.92 12.94
C ARG A 412 8.54 -7.71 12.68
N GLU A 413 9.33 -7.52 13.73
CA GLU A 413 10.80 -7.45 13.63
C GLU A 413 11.38 -8.67 12.90
N THR A 414 10.91 -9.88 13.24
CA THR A 414 11.39 -11.12 12.62
C THR A 414 11.03 -11.24 11.13
N VAL A 415 9.82 -10.84 10.73
CA VAL A 415 9.35 -10.94 9.35
C VAL A 415 9.90 -9.82 8.48
N ASP A 416 9.92 -8.57 8.97
CA ASP A 416 10.34 -7.40 8.21
C ASP A 416 11.88 -7.39 8.00
N GLU A 417 12.69 -7.83 8.98
CA GLU A 417 14.17 -7.75 8.90
C GLU A 417 14.87 -9.07 8.51
N ARG A 418 14.27 -10.25 8.77
CA ARG A 418 15.03 -11.53 8.85
C ARG A 418 14.48 -12.69 8.03
N VAL A 419 13.41 -12.47 7.25
CA VAL A 419 12.78 -13.50 6.42
C VAL A 419 12.41 -12.97 5.04
N THR A 420 13.33 -13.15 4.09
CA THR A 420 13.05 -13.07 2.66
C THR A 420 12.82 -14.47 2.08
N VAL A 421 12.16 -14.54 0.92
CA VAL A 421 11.85 -15.76 0.17
C VAL A 421 12.24 -15.52 -1.30
N PRO A 422 12.95 -16.44 -1.99
CA PRO A 422 13.28 -16.25 -3.41
C PRO A 422 12.07 -15.89 -4.28
N ALA A 423 12.27 -15.00 -5.26
CA ALA A 423 11.19 -14.47 -6.10
C ALA A 423 10.68 -15.48 -7.13
N ASP A 424 11.56 -16.21 -7.83
CA ASP A 424 11.21 -17.09 -8.95
C ASP A 424 10.22 -18.23 -8.60
N PRO A 425 10.30 -18.87 -7.41
CA PRO A 425 9.27 -19.83 -6.99
C PRO A 425 7.90 -19.20 -6.75
N VAL A 426 7.86 -17.89 -6.44
CA VAL A 426 6.61 -17.13 -6.24
C VAL A 426 6.02 -16.73 -7.59
N ALA A 427 6.84 -16.17 -8.49
CA ALA A 427 6.45 -15.83 -9.86
C ALA A 427 5.90 -17.06 -10.60
N ALA A 428 6.68 -18.14 -10.69
CA ALA A 428 6.26 -19.35 -11.40
C ALA A 428 4.94 -19.95 -10.88
N ALA A 429 4.69 -19.92 -9.57
CA ALA A 429 3.43 -20.39 -9.00
C ALA A 429 2.25 -19.44 -9.27
N VAL A 430 2.49 -18.14 -9.46
CA VAL A 430 1.47 -17.18 -9.91
C VAL A 430 1.16 -17.36 -11.40
N ASP A 431 2.19 -17.57 -12.22
CA ASP A 431 2.08 -17.71 -13.68
C ASP A 431 1.48 -19.06 -14.08
N GLY A 432 1.92 -20.16 -13.47
CA GLY A 432 1.35 -21.49 -13.70
C GLY A 432 -0.13 -21.57 -13.34
N ARG A 433 -0.57 -20.78 -12.35
CA ARG A 433 -1.99 -20.65 -11.99
C ARG A 433 -2.78 -19.81 -13.01
N ARG A 434 -2.15 -18.84 -13.66
CA ARG A 434 -2.76 -18.07 -14.77
C ARG A 434 -2.93 -18.97 -15.99
N ARG A 435 -1.85 -19.55 -16.51
CA ARG A 435 -1.86 -20.51 -17.64
C ARG A 435 -2.96 -21.57 -17.52
N LEU A 436 -3.09 -22.19 -16.35
CA LEU A 436 -4.11 -23.21 -16.10
C LEU A 436 -5.56 -22.68 -16.22
N VAL A 437 -5.81 -21.42 -15.86
CA VAL A 437 -7.14 -20.80 -16.01
C VAL A 437 -7.33 -20.24 -17.40
N ASP A 438 -6.32 -19.65 -18.03
CA ASP A 438 -6.39 -19.16 -19.40
C ASP A 438 -6.72 -20.33 -20.35
N ARG A 439 -6.15 -21.52 -20.09
CA ARG A 439 -6.59 -22.79 -20.68
C ARG A 439 -8.08 -23.08 -20.41
N VAL A 440 -8.53 -23.10 -19.16
CA VAL A 440 -9.95 -23.37 -18.83
C VAL A 440 -10.91 -22.38 -19.50
N ILE A 441 -10.54 -21.10 -19.59
CA ILE A 441 -11.34 -20.06 -20.26
C ILE A 441 -11.34 -20.26 -21.78
N THR A 442 -10.19 -20.57 -22.39
CA THR A 442 -10.09 -20.76 -23.84
C THR A 442 -10.76 -22.06 -24.29
N THR A 443 -10.62 -23.17 -23.56
CA THR A 443 -11.36 -24.41 -23.81
C THR A 443 -12.87 -24.17 -23.75
N ALA A 444 -13.36 -23.47 -22.73
CA ALA A 444 -14.79 -23.12 -22.62
C ALA A 444 -15.27 -22.08 -23.67
N ALA A 445 -14.37 -21.30 -24.25
CA ALA A 445 -14.71 -20.37 -25.34
C ALA A 445 -14.80 -21.08 -26.70
N ALA A 446 -14.05 -22.17 -26.90
CA ALA A 446 -14.12 -23.01 -28.10
C ALA A 446 -15.45 -23.80 -28.21
N GLU A 447 -16.23 -23.91 -27.14
CA GLU A 447 -17.57 -24.51 -27.11
C GLU A 447 -18.70 -23.51 -27.50
N GLU A 448 -18.36 -22.45 -28.26
CA GLU A 448 -19.23 -21.41 -28.86
C GLU A 448 -20.39 -20.86 -27.99
N THR A 449 -20.21 -20.80 -26.66
CA THR A 449 -21.23 -20.27 -25.75
C THR A 449 -20.70 -19.15 -24.86
N GLU A 450 -20.78 -17.90 -25.35
CA GLU A 450 -20.39 -16.69 -24.60
C GLU A 450 -21.07 -16.59 -23.22
N ARG A 451 -22.31 -17.06 -23.10
CA ARG A 451 -23.03 -17.10 -21.81
C ARG A 451 -22.42 -18.13 -20.84
N ALA A 452 -21.85 -19.23 -21.32
CA ALA A 452 -21.14 -20.19 -20.50
C ALA A 452 -19.79 -19.62 -20.05
N SER A 453 -19.03 -19.01 -20.96
CA SER A 453 -17.73 -18.41 -20.63
C SER A 453 -17.85 -17.26 -19.62
N GLN A 454 -18.87 -16.39 -19.73
CA GLN A 454 -19.16 -15.37 -18.73
C GLN A 454 -19.54 -15.96 -17.37
N ARG A 455 -20.38 -17.01 -17.33
CA ARG A 455 -20.76 -17.69 -16.07
C ARG A 455 -19.55 -18.36 -15.41
N LEU A 456 -18.72 -19.07 -16.18
CA LEU A 456 -17.48 -19.69 -15.71
C LEU A 456 -16.47 -18.65 -15.22
N ARG A 457 -16.25 -17.55 -15.94
CA ARG A 457 -15.45 -16.40 -15.47
C ARG A 457 -16.01 -15.87 -14.14
N SER A 458 -17.32 -15.61 -14.04
CA SER A 458 -17.95 -15.06 -12.82
C SER A 458 -17.89 -16.00 -11.60
N ARG A 459 -17.81 -17.33 -11.79
CA ARG A 459 -17.62 -18.32 -10.72
C ARG A 459 -16.16 -18.55 -10.37
N LEU A 460 -15.31 -18.79 -11.38
CA LEU A 460 -13.92 -19.17 -11.18
C LEU A 460 -13.05 -17.99 -10.74
N LEU A 461 -13.31 -16.77 -11.20
CA LEU A 461 -12.51 -15.59 -10.83
C LEU A 461 -12.60 -15.31 -9.31
N PRO A 462 -13.77 -15.19 -8.66
CA PRO A 462 -13.83 -14.94 -7.21
C PRO A 462 -13.19 -16.05 -6.35
N GLU A 463 -13.39 -17.32 -6.69
CA GLU A 463 -12.89 -18.46 -5.90
C GLU A 463 -11.38 -18.70 -6.09
N THR A 464 -10.89 -18.51 -7.33
CA THR A 464 -9.51 -18.88 -7.74
C THR A 464 -8.55 -17.68 -7.77
N PHE A 465 -9.04 -16.43 -7.88
CA PHE A 465 -8.23 -15.23 -8.11
C PHE A 465 -8.26 -14.18 -6.99
N GLY A 466 -8.94 -14.40 -5.87
CA GLY A 466 -9.08 -13.42 -4.78
C GLY A 466 -7.79 -12.98 -4.03
N THR A 467 -6.62 -13.12 -4.66
CA THR A 467 -5.27 -12.74 -4.19
C THR A 467 -4.31 -12.37 -5.34
N VAL A 468 -4.77 -12.16 -6.58
CA VAL A 468 -3.90 -11.76 -7.70
C VAL A 468 -3.79 -10.24 -7.75
N LEU A 469 -2.58 -9.73 -7.54
CA LEU A 469 -2.28 -8.30 -7.69
C LEU A 469 -2.06 -8.04 -9.18
N ALA A 470 -3.08 -7.50 -9.85
CA ALA A 470 -2.94 -6.81 -11.12
C ALA A 470 -2.68 -5.33 -10.81
N GLY A 471 -1.72 -4.68 -11.46
CA GLY A 471 -1.37 -3.28 -11.21
C GLY A 471 -0.36 -3.03 -10.09
N LEU A 472 0.03 -1.76 -9.97
CA LEU A 472 1.07 -1.27 -9.10
C LEU A 472 0.51 -0.82 -7.73
N PRO A 473 0.86 -1.52 -6.63
CA PRO A 473 0.46 -1.15 -5.28
C PRO A 473 1.01 0.21 -4.84
N VAL A 474 0.11 1.11 -4.44
CA VAL A 474 0.46 2.41 -3.89
C VAL A 474 0.84 2.25 -2.40
N ALA A 475 2.08 2.64 -2.11
CA ALA A 475 2.81 2.56 -0.84
C ALA A 475 1.96 2.80 0.43
N PRO A 476 2.32 2.22 1.60
CA PRO A 476 3.70 1.88 2.02
C PRO A 476 4.08 0.38 2.02
N VAL A 477 4.72 -0.03 0.92
CA VAL A 477 5.45 -1.30 0.80
C VAL A 477 6.77 -1.19 1.59
N PRO A 478 7.26 -2.26 2.25
CA PRO A 478 6.68 -3.60 2.36
C PRO A 478 5.61 -3.74 3.45
N GLY A 479 4.59 -4.54 3.14
CA GLY A 479 3.65 -5.09 4.12
C GLY A 479 2.21 -4.56 4.04
N TYR A 480 1.94 -3.39 3.45
CA TYR A 480 0.59 -2.86 3.25
C TYR A 480 0.56 -1.75 2.17
N TRP A 481 -0.25 -1.91 1.13
CA TRP A 481 -0.64 -0.82 0.24
C TRP A 481 -2.07 -0.41 0.54
N TYR A 482 -2.45 0.84 0.24
CA TYR A 482 -3.83 1.30 0.39
C TYR A 482 -4.61 1.33 -0.93
N ALA A 483 -3.91 1.29 -2.07
CA ALA A 483 -4.50 1.25 -3.39
C ALA A 483 -3.65 0.45 -4.37
N THR A 484 -4.19 0.15 -5.54
CA THR A 484 -3.47 -0.41 -6.68
C THR A 484 -3.83 0.42 -7.91
N ALA A 485 -2.80 0.91 -8.60
CA ALA A 485 -2.90 1.84 -9.71
C ALA A 485 -2.44 1.19 -11.01
N ASN A 486 -3.01 1.64 -12.13
CA ASN A 486 -2.52 1.33 -13.46
C ASN A 486 -2.68 2.52 -14.41
N LEU A 487 -1.90 2.51 -15.49
CA LEU A 487 -1.91 3.47 -16.57
C LEU A 487 -2.06 2.72 -17.90
N TRP A 488 -3.08 3.04 -18.67
CA TRP A 488 -3.19 2.67 -20.07
C TRP A 488 -2.96 3.89 -20.95
N TYR A 489 -2.23 3.68 -22.04
CA TYR A 489 -2.05 4.65 -23.09
C TYR A 489 -2.72 4.14 -24.36
N VAL A 490 -3.84 4.77 -24.70
CA VAL A 490 -4.65 4.42 -25.85
C VAL A 490 -4.35 5.39 -26.97
N ALA A 491 -3.77 4.88 -28.05
CA ALA A 491 -3.54 5.62 -29.27
C ALA A 491 -4.47 5.10 -30.37
N VAL A 492 -5.24 5.99 -30.98
CA VAL A 492 -6.21 5.67 -32.03
C VAL A 492 -5.88 6.48 -33.27
N ARG A 493 -5.93 5.83 -34.43
CA ARG A 493 -5.82 6.40 -35.76
C ARG A 493 -7.08 6.01 -36.52
N GLY A 494 -7.74 6.95 -37.17
CA GLY A 494 -8.95 6.67 -37.94
C GLY A 494 -8.98 7.49 -39.23
N GLU A 495 -9.65 6.94 -40.23
CA GLU A 495 -9.89 7.62 -41.51
C GLU A 495 -11.33 7.34 -41.97
N HIS A 496 -12.05 8.41 -42.33
CA HIS A 496 -13.30 8.29 -43.10
C HIS A 496 -12.96 8.45 -44.59
N PRO A 497 -13.00 7.36 -45.41
CA PRO A 497 -12.78 7.41 -46.86
C PRO A 497 -13.60 8.48 -47.59
N SER A 498 -14.86 8.65 -47.17
CA SER A 498 -15.77 9.67 -47.66
C SER A 498 -16.46 10.35 -46.47
N PHE A 499 -16.49 11.68 -46.47
CA PHE A 499 -17.19 12.49 -45.48
C PHE A 499 -17.98 13.58 -46.18
N THR A 500 -19.30 13.51 -46.09
CA THR A 500 -20.24 14.43 -46.72
C THR A 500 -20.85 15.38 -45.69
N VAL A 501 -20.77 16.68 -45.94
CA VAL A 501 -21.57 17.66 -45.21
C VAL A 501 -22.72 18.10 -46.09
N THR A 502 -23.95 17.97 -45.59
CA THR A 502 -25.12 18.59 -46.20
C THR A 502 -25.60 19.79 -45.39
N ALA A 503 -25.95 20.86 -46.09
CA ALA A 503 -26.60 22.04 -45.55
C ALA A 503 -27.88 22.33 -46.34
N ARG A 504 -28.94 22.73 -45.65
CA ARG A 504 -30.12 23.33 -46.29
C ARG A 504 -29.89 24.84 -46.33
N ARG A 505 -30.01 25.44 -47.51
CA ARG A 505 -29.90 26.91 -47.65
C ARG A 505 -31.14 27.56 -46.99
N PRO A 506 -30.96 28.53 -46.08
CA PRO A 506 -32.08 29.28 -45.52
C PRO A 506 -32.93 29.91 -46.64
N GLY A 507 -34.26 29.82 -46.51
CA GLY A 507 -35.20 30.37 -47.49
C GLY A 507 -35.50 29.51 -48.72
N SER A 508 -34.85 28.34 -48.93
CA SER A 508 -35.18 27.44 -50.04
C SER A 508 -35.48 26.01 -49.58
N ASN A 509 -36.67 25.49 -49.89
CA ASN A 509 -37.06 24.11 -49.54
C ASN A 509 -36.44 23.05 -50.46
N HIS A 510 -35.89 23.44 -51.61
CA HIS A 510 -35.46 22.51 -52.67
C HIS A 510 -33.93 22.40 -52.84
N THR A 511 -33.16 23.40 -52.40
CA THR A 511 -31.71 23.45 -52.63
C THR A 511 -30.91 22.94 -51.41
N ARG A 512 -30.42 21.70 -51.51
CA ARG A 512 -29.43 21.15 -50.56
C ARG A 512 -28.03 21.34 -51.12
N LEU A 513 -27.18 22.05 -50.39
CA LEU A 513 -25.73 22.09 -50.66
C LEU A 513 -25.11 20.81 -50.10
N ARG A 514 -24.34 20.10 -50.92
CA ARG A 514 -23.61 18.88 -50.53
C ARG A 514 -22.13 19.04 -50.85
N TYR A 515 -21.30 19.03 -49.82
CA TYR A 515 -19.84 19.00 -49.95
C TYR A 515 -19.35 17.61 -49.54
N THR A 516 -18.76 16.86 -50.47
CA THR A 516 -18.24 15.50 -50.21
C THR A 516 -16.72 15.50 -50.26
N ARG A 517 -16.11 15.07 -49.15
CA ARG A 517 -14.67 14.96 -48.96
C ARG A 517 -14.24 13.50 -49.10
N ARG A 518 -13.69 13.16 -50.27
CA ARG A 518 -13.15 11.82 -50.61
C ARG A 518 -11.77 11.96 -51.26
N ASN A 519 -10.98 10.89 -51.31
CA ASN A 519 -9.70 10.91 -52.03
C ASN A 519 -9.94 11.09 -53.54
N ALA A 520 -9.71 12.29 -54.07
CA ALA A 520 -9.98 12.61 -55.47
C ALA A 520 -9.16 13.81 -55.93
N THR A 521 -8.65 13.75 -57.15
CA THR A 521 -8.20 14.93 -57.88
C THR A 521 -9.43 15.73 -58.31
N VAL A 522 -9.48 17.01 -57.96
CA VAL A 522 -10.54 17.94 -58.35
C VAL A 522 -10.08 18.65 -59.60
N ARG A 523 -10.81 18.46 -60.69
CA ARG A 523 -10.66 19.24 -61.90
C ARG A 523 -11.97 19.98 -62.22
N ILE A 524 -11.86 21.16 -62.80
CA ILE A 524 -12.98 22.03 -63.17
C ILE A 524 -12.52 22.88 -64.37
N ASP A 525 -13.24 22.82 -65.48
CA ASP A 525 -13.20 23.82 -66.55
C ASP A 525 -13.50 25.22 -65.96
N THR A 526 -12.46 26.05 -65.90
CA THR A 526 -12.47 27.34 -65.19
C THR A 526 -12.53 28.54 -66.14
N ASP A 527 -12.12 28.37 -67.40
CA ASP A 527 -12.13 29.43 -68.43
C ASP A 527 -13.17 29.23 -69.55
N GLY A 528 -13.82 28.06 -69.60
CA GLY A 528 -14.90 27.72 -70.52
C GLY A 528 -14.44 27.13 -71.84
N ASP A 529 -13.19 26.65 -71.95
CA ASP A 529 -12.66 26.05 -73.17
C ASP A 529 -13.10 24.59 -73.41
N GLY A 530 -13.60 23.92 -72.36
CA GLY A 530 -14.11 22.56 -72.37
C GLY A 530 -13.14 21.48 -71.89
N ASP A 531 -11.87 21.82 -71.61
CA ASP A 531 -10.95 20.98 -70.85
C ASP A 531 -11.06 21.30 -69.34
N ASP A 532 -10.92 20.30 -68.47
CA ASP A 532 -11.01 20.52 -67.01
C ASP A 532 -9.63 20.90 -66.42
N GLU A 533 -9.41 22.08 -65.81
CA GLU A 533 -8.13 22.41 -65.13
C GLU A 533 -7.93 21.61 -63.84
N LEU A 534 -6.67 21.33 -63.47
CA LEU A 534 -6.36 20.81 -62.13
C LEU A 534 -6.50 21.91 -61.05
N VAL A 535 -7.67 21.97 -60.40
CA VAL A 535 -7.94 22.91 -59.29
C VAL A 535 -7.38 22.41 -57.95
N GLY A 536 -7.17 21.10 -57.78
CA GLY A 536 -6.39 20.58 -56.66
C GLY A 536 -6.64 19.12 -56.30
N HIS A 537 -6.32 18.73 -55.07
CA HIS A 537 -6.53 17.38 -54.55
C HIS A 537 -7.27 17.38 -53.22
N ASN A 538 -8.32 16.56 -53.16
CA ASN A 538 -9.08 16.31 -51.97
C ASN A 538 -8.55 15.05 -51.26
N ARG A 539 -8.39 15.13 -49.93
CA ARG A 539 -7.86 14.04 -49.09
C ARG A 539 -8.89 13.63 -48.04
N PRO A 540 -9.06 12.33 -47.72
CA PRO A 540 -9.97 11.85 -46.68
C PRO A 540 -9.75 12.50 -45.32
N ILE A 541 -10.76 12.44 -44.44
CA ILE A 541 -10.62 12.93 -43.07
C ILE A 541 -9.87 11.89 -42.24
N ARG A 542 -8.61 12.20 -41.95
CA ARG A 542 -7.75 11.45 -41.03
C ARG A 542 -7.72 12.13 -39.66
N PHE A 543 -7.76 11.33 -38.60
CA PHE A 543 -7.44 11.80 -37.26
C PHE A 543 -6.52 10.82 -36.55
N ARG A 544 -5.73 11.37 -35.62
CA ARG A 544 -4.95 10.61 -34.66
C ARG A 544 -5.18 11.23 -33.29
N THR A 545 -5.63 10.42 -32.35
CA THR A 545 -5.79 10.82 -30.96
C THR A 545 -4.99 9.90 -30.06
N GLN A 546 -4.54 10.44 -28.93
CA GLN A 546 -3.72 9.76 -27.95
C GLN A 546 -4.22 10.21 -26.57
N THR A 547 -4.56 9.25 -25.72
CA THR A 547 -5.06 9.52 -24.37
C THR A 547 -4.42 8.59 -23.36
N ALA A 548 -4.40 9.03 -22.11
CA ALA A 548 -3.92 8.26 -20.97
C ALA A 548 -5.10 8.04 -20.01
N ALA A 549 -5.41 6.78 -19.72
CA ALA A 549 -6.37 6.41 -18.69
C ALA A 549 -5.61 5.94 -17.45
N VAL A 550 -5.75 6.65 -16.33
CA VAL A 550 -5.25 6.22 -15.02
C VAL A 550 -6.42 5.68 -14.22
N ALA A 551 -6.29 4.47 -13.68
CA ALA A 551 -7.26 3.95 -12.72
C ALA A 551 -6.56 3.57 -11.42
N VAL A 552 -7.20 3.90 -10.31
CA VAL A 552 -6.73 3.60 -8.95
C VAL A 552 -7.87 2.96 -8.18
N VAL A 553 -7.70 1.71 -7.75
CA VAL A 553 -8.65 1.02 -6.86
C VAL A 553 -8.12 0.93 -5.45
N PRO A 554 -9.00 0.89 -4.43
CA PRO A 554 -8.60 0.55 -3.07
C PRO A 554 -7.92 -0.83 -2.99
N ALA A 555 -7.04 -1.02 -2.01
CA ALA A 555 -6.38 -2.29 -1.77
C ALA A 555 -7.42 -3.40 -1.47
N GLY A 556 -7.55 -4.35 -2.40
CA GLY A 556 -8.62 -5.34 -2.38
C GLY A 556 -8.24 -6.68 -3.03
N ARG A 557 -9.24 -7.55 -3.21
CA ARG A 557 -9.06 -8.92 -3.76
C ARG A 557 -8.60 -8.93 -5.22
N ASN A 558 -9.04 -7.93 -5.97
CA ASN A 558 -8.77 -7.73 -7.38
C ASN A 558 -8.10 -6.36 -7.49
N GLY A 559 -6.84 -6.32 -7.93
CA GLY A 559 -6.21 -5.06 -8.31
C GLY A 559 -6.72 -4.55 -9.66
N VAL A 560 -5.97 -3.67 -10.31
CA VAL A 560 -6.29 -3.16 -11.65
C VAL A 560 -5.05 -3.29 -12.53
N GLY A 561 -5.15 -4.04 -13.61
CA GLY A 561 -4.06 -4.28 -14.56
C GLY A 561 -4.46 -5.43 -15.47
N ASP A 562 -3.72 -5.67 -16.55
CA ASP A 562 -4.12 -6.75 -17.45
C ASP A 562 -3.94 -8.14 -16.87
N VAL A 563 -4.83 -9.03 -17.30
CA VAL A 563 -4.85 -10.42 -16.87
C VAL A 563 -4.40 -11.38 -17.96
N ASP A 564 -4.44 -10.98 -19.22
CA ASP A 564 -4.02 -11.79 -20.37
C ASP A 564 -2.49 -11.78 -20.59
N GLY A 565 -1.82 -10.69 -20.22
CA GLY A 565 -0.37 -10.53 -20.23
C GLY A 565 0.18 -9.54 -21.24
N ASN A 566 -0.62 -9.09 -22.21
CA ASN A 566 -0.07 -8.33 -23.33
C ASN A 566 0.10 -6.84 -22.98
N ALA A 567 1.34 -6.37 -22.84
CA ALA A 567 1.61 -4.95 -22.57
C ALA A 567 1.34 -4.02 -23.76
N ASP A 568 1.24 -4.55 -24.98
CA ASP A 568 1.10 -3.77 -26.21
C ASP A 568 0.06 -4.42 -27.13
N GLU A 569 -1.22 -4.22 -26.78
CA GLU A 569 -2.33 -4.66 -27.62
C GLU A 569 -2.40 -3.79 -28.88
N ARG A 570 -2.40 -4.44 -30.05
CA ARG A 570 -2.47 -3.79 -31.36
C ARG A 570 -3.58 -4.40 -32.17
N SER A 571 -4.52 -3.57 -32.61
CA SER A 571 -5.49 -3.97 -33.63
C SER A 571 -4.77 -4.35 -34.94
N PRO A 572 -5.35 -5.22 -35.80
CA PRO A 572 -4.72 -5.64 -37.05
C PRO A 572 -4.30 -4.47 -37.95
N GLY A 573 -5.09 -3.39 -37.99
CA GLY A 573 -4.78 -2.18 -38.76
C GLY A 573 -3.62 -1.34 -38.22
N TRP A 574 -3.08 -1.62 -37.03
CA TRP A 574 -2.03 -0.78 -36.42
C TRP A 574 -0.66 -0.93 -37.08
N ALA A 575 -0.39 -2.09 -37.70
CA ALA A 575 0.84 -2.33 -38.45
C ALA A 575 0.92 -1.50 -39.75
N CYS A 576 -0.21 -0.97 -40.23
CA CYS A 576 -0.31 -0.22 -41.48
C CYS A 576 0.28 1.20 -41.31
N PRO A 577 1.29 1.59 -42.10
CA PRO A 577 1.81 2.96 -42.13
C PRO A 577 0.87 3.87 -42.94
N GLU A 578 -0.18 4.33 -42.25
CA GLU A 578 -1.19 5.31 -42.68
C GLU A 578 -2.25 4.87 -43.71
N GLY A 579 -3.50 4.99 -43.27
CA GLY A 579 -4.68 5.09 -44.12
C GLY A 579 -5.36 3.78 -44.50
N VAL A 580 -6.56 3.91 -45.05
CA VAL A 580 -7.54 2.81 -45.18
C VAL A 580 -7.11 1.65 -46.09
N ALA A 581 -6.07 1.80 -46.91
CA ALA A 581 -5.62 0.78 -47.86
C ALA A 581 -4.72 -0.29 -47.21
N CYS A 582 -5.32 -1.16 -46.40
CA CYS A 582 -4.64 -2.35 -45.89
C CYS A 582 -5.37 -3.62 -46.35
N VAL A 583 -4.94 -4.16 -47.49
CA VAL A 583 -5.28 -5.52 -47.91
C VAL A 583 -4.64 -6.47 -46.92
N ALA A 584 -5.46 -7.11 -46.09
CA ALA A 584 -4.97 -8.10 -45.13
C ALA A 584 -4.38 -9.30 -45.88
N VAL A 585 -3.05 -9.41 -45.89
CA VAL A 585 -2.37 -10.66 -46.25
C VAL A 585 -2.76 -11.70 -45.20
N PRO A 586 -3.33 -12.87 -45.57
CA PRO A 586 -3.68 -13.90 -44.61
C PRO A 586 -2.44 -14.31 -43.80
N ASN A 587 -2.59 -14.40 -42.48
CA ASN A 587 -1.48 -14.75 -41.61
C ASN A 587 -1.14 -16.24 -41.77
N GLU A 588 -0.12 -16.56 -42.57
CA GLU A 588 0.41 -17.92 -42.72
C GLU A 588 1.08 -18.38 -41.42
N THR A 589 0.28 -18.83 -40.46
CA THR A 589 0.82 -19.40 -39.20
C THR A 589 0.00 -20.58 -38.67
N ASN A 590 -0.97 -21.09 -39.44
CA ASN A 590 -1.83 -22.21 -39.04
C ASN A 590 -2.03 -23.27 -40.15
N ALA A 591 -1.01 -23.48 -41.01
CA ALA A 591 -1.08 -24.41 -42.14
C ALA A 591 0.14 -25.35 -42.27
N THR A 592 0.78 -25.76 -41.18
CA THR A 592 1.83 -26.81 -41.22
C THR A 592 1.24 -28.22 -41.13
N ARG A 593 0.43 -28.61 -42.13
CA ARG A 593 0.04 -30.01 -42.35
C ARG A 593 0.85 -30.58 -43.52
N VAL A 594 2.14 -30.82 -43.28
CA VAL A 594 3.02 -31.43 -44.30
C VAL A 594 2.72 -32.92 -44.43
N VAL A 595 2.10 -33.27 -45.55
CA VAL A 595 1.99 -34.65 -46.04
C VAL A 595 3.40 -35.23 -46.23
N THR A 596 3.70 -36.35 -45.59
CA THR A 596 5.02 -36.99 -45.65
C THR A 596 5.11 -37.98 -46.82
N PRO A 597 6.01 -37.81 -47.81
CA PRO A 597 6.33 -38.86 -48.76
C PRO A 597 7.32 -39.86 -48.15
N ARG A 598 7.04 -41.15 -48.26
CA ARG A 598 7.98 -42.23 -47.87
C ARG A 598 9.14 -42.37 -48.87
N ARG A 599 10.39 -42.35 -48.38
CA ARG A 599 11.58 -43.10 -48.87
C ARG A 599 12.70 -42.95 -47.81
N ARG A 600 12.93 -43.92 -46.91
CA ARG A 600 13.75 -45.15 -46.99
C ARG A 600 15.26 -44.94 -47.25
N ALA A 601 16.06 -45.53 -46.34
CA ALA A 601 17.50 -45.84 -46.42
C ALA A 601 18.46 -44.64 -46.23
N THR A 602 19.61 -44.72 -45.53
CA THR A 602 20.26 -45.84 -44.78
C THR A 602 21.12 -45.29 -43.63
N THR A 603 21.38 -46.10 -42.60
CA THR A 603 22.32 -45.84 -41.50
C THR A 603 23.80 -46.06 -41.86
N THR A 604 24.69 -45.17 -41.41
CA THR A 604 26.08 -45.52 -41.04
C THR A 604 26.67 -44.55 -40.00
N ARG A 605 27.46 -45.09 -39.05
CA ARG A 605 28.25 -44.35 -38.04
C ARG A 605 29.59 -43.92 -38.64
N SER A 606 30.16 -42.78 -38.22
CA SER A 606 31.52 -42.70 -37.64
C SER A 606 31.96 -41.26 -37.27
N SER A 607 32.59 -41.13 -36.11
CA SER A 607 33.54 -40.06 -35.72
C SER A 607 34.97 -40.54 -36.12
N PRO A 608 36.11 -39.78 -35.99
CA PRO A 608 36.36 -38.69 -35.02
C PRO A 608 37.40 -37.58 -35.37
N THR A 609 37.72 -36.75 -34.36
CA THR A 609 39.00 -36.02 -34.07
C THR A 609 39.53 -34.90 -34.98
N GLY A 610 39.90 -33.78 -34.31
CA GLY A 610 41.11 -32.98 -34.63
C GLY A 610 40.90 -31.47 -34.85
N GLY A 611 41.57 -30.61 -34.05
CA GLY A 611 41.74 -29.18 -34.37
C GLY A 611 41.62 -28.18 -33.20
N ARG A 612 42.71 -27.47 -32.91
CA ARG A 612 42.87 -26.35 -31.94
C ARG A 612 44.05 -25.49 -32.45
N PRO A 613 44.30 -24.23 -31.99
CA PRO A 613 43.44 -23.06 -31.76
C PRO A 613 43.87 -21.92 -32.76
N PRO A 614 43.77 -20.57 -32.51
CA PRO A 614 44.45 -19.82 -31.42
C PRO A 614 43.53 -18.80 -30.70
N ALA A 615 44.12 -17.91 -29.88
CA ALA A 615 43.44 -17.09 -28.86
C ALA A 615 43.57 -15.57 -29.08
N THR A 616 42.56 -14.83 -28.59
CA THR A 616 42.53 -13.38 -28.28
C THR A 616 41.29 -13.10 -27.41
N THR A 617 41.21 -12.18 -26.44
CA THR A 617 42.20 -11.46 -25.62
C THR A 617 41.46 -10.91 -24.37
N VAL A 618 42.11 -10.80 -23.21
CA VAL A 618 41.53 -10.22 -21.99
C VAL A 618 41.91 -8.75 -21.85
N VAL A 619 40.94 -7.86 -21.66
CA VAL A 619 41.17 -6.45 -21.29
C VAL A 619 40.63 -6.21 -19.88
N SER A 620 41.55 -5.87 -18.96
CA SER A 620 41.23 -5.48 -17.58
C SER A 620 41.11 -3.96 -17.48
N ALA A 621 40.12 -3.47 -16.72
CA ALA A 621 39.98 -2.06 -16.34
C ALA A 621 40.17 -1.88 -14.81
N PRO A 622 40.65 -0.71 -14.33
CA PRO A 622 41.30 -0.61 -13.02
C PRO A 622 40.38 -0.23 -11.84
N ARG A 623 40.83 -0.59 -10.63
CA ARG A 623 40.37 -0.04 -9.35
C ARG A 623 40.96 1.36 -9.10
N PRO A 624 40.25 2.20 -8.34
CA PRO A 624 40.87 3.19 -7.46
C PRO A 624 40.77 2.79 -5.97
N GLY A 625 41.86 2.96 -5.22
CA GLY A 625 41.78 3.18 -3.77
C GLY A 625 41.21 4.59 -3.48
N GLY A 626 40.83 4.98 -2.26
CA GLY A 626 41.18 4.40 -0.97
C GLY A 626 41.89 5.45 -0.11
N SER A 627 41.16 6.18 0.73
CA SER A 627 41.77 7.06 1.74
C SER A 627 40.96 7.05 3.04
N ARG A 628 41.67 6.74 4.14
CA ARG A 628 41.20 6.96 5.52
C ARG A 628 41.82 8.27 6.01
N ARG A 629 41.08 9.08 6.77
CA ARG A 629 41.62 9.74 7.99
C ARG A 629 40.48 10.17 8.94
N PRO A 630 40.71 10.26 10.26
CA PRO A 630 39.64 10.44 11.26
C PRO A 630 39.79 11.72 12.11
N VAL A 631 38.95 11.81 13.15
CA VAL A 631 39.06 12.68 14.34
C VAL A 631 38.52 14.12 14.21
N ARG A 632 37.42 14.41 14.93
CA ARG A 632 37.44 15.36 16.07
C ARG A 632 36.23 15.22 16.98
N SER A 633 36.51 15.25 18.29
CA SER A 633 35.55 15.25 19.39
C SER A 633 35.07 16.67 19.72
N PHE A 634 33.87 16.79 20.29
CA PHE A 634 33.38 18.05 20.88
C PHE A 634 32.92 17.84 22.33
N HIS A 635 33.49 18.61 23.25
CA HIS A 635 33.07 18.67 24.64
C HIS A 635 31.69 19.32 24.81
N ARG A 636 30.85 18.79 25.71
CA ARG A 636 29.75 19.56 26.31
C ARG A 636 30.22 20.14 27.65
N ARG A 637 30.08 21.46 27.80
CA ARG A 637 30.43 22.21 29.02
C ARG A 637 29.37 22.03 30.11
N HIS A 638 29.81 22.07 31.37
CA HIS A 638 28.92 22.17 32.53
C HIS A 638 28.20 23.53 32.57
N LEU A 639 26.93 23.52 32.93
CA LEU A 639 26.15 24.74 33.19
C LEU A 639 26.19 25.04 34.70
N ARG A 640 26.83 26.14 35.10
CA ARG A 640 26.65 26.72 36.45
C ARG A 640 25.36 27.52 36.47
N VAL A 641 24.50 27.29 37.45
CA VAL A 641 23.36 28.17 37.76
C VAL A 641 23.73 29.03 38.97
N SER A 642 23.66 30.35 38.80
CA SER A 642 23.88 31.33 39.86
C SER A 642 22.54 31.72 40.50
N THR A 643 22.44 31.60 41.82
CA THR A 643 21.31 32.09 42.60
C THR A 643 21.57 33.53 43.06
N ARG A 644 20.78 34.50 42.57
CA ARG A 644 20.68 35.82 43.21
C ARG A 644 19.66 35.76 44.34
N ARG A 645 20.10 36.09 45.55
CA ARG A 645 19.24 36.51 46.66
C ARG A 645 18.76 37.94 46.40
N THR A 646 17.48 38.19 46.63
CA THR A 646 16.95 39.51 47.00
C THR A 646 16.20 39.31 48.32
N ALA A 647 16.56 40.11 49.33
CA ALA A 647 15.87 40.15 50.62
C ALA A 647 14.62 41.05 50.53
N PRO A 648 13.66 40.92 51.47
CA PRO A 648 12.35 41.57 51.38
C PRO A 648 12.28 42.90 52.15
N ASP A 649 11.22 43.66 51.86
CA ASP A 649 10.47 44.46 52.85
C ASP A 649 9.29 43.60 53.36
#